data_AF-A0A7S8HX92-F1
#
_entry.id   AF-A0A7S8HX92-F1
#
_cell.length_a   1.000
_cell.length_b   1.000
_cell.length_c   1.000
_cell.angle_alpha   90.00
_cell.angle_beta   90.00
_cell.angle_gamma   90.00
#
_symmetry.space_group_name_H-M   'P 1'
#
loop_
_entity.id
_entity.type
_entity.pdbx_description
1 polymer ?
#
loop_
_entity_poly.entity_id
_entity_poly.type
_entity_poly.pdbx_seq_one_letter_code
_entity_poly.pdbx_strand_id
1 'polypeptide(L)'
;MAAAALANKKQLVRIIVPKALLQQTAQLLQARLGGILGRGIRHVPFSRRTPTTEKNIRAYHSIHLEILKSAGVMICQPEHHMSFMLSGRQRLLDEQPQQAGPMIKVHDWLSRVSRDILDESDYTLAVRTQLIYPSGSQTTVDGHPHRWLVAEAVLRLVDNHLYDLSNVFPHSISVIRREGGGFPFVFFLRQDVKDELVRRLTADICQGAGGILPLTEQAMPAKDRVAVKEFISSARPRPTSIKLVRNLSPDKPSLKQTIYLLRGLLVNRILMMTLKKRWNVEYGLHPQRDPIAVPFHAKGVPSDQSEWGHPDVAILFTCLAFYYDGVNLSQLRQSLEHILKSDDPSTEYNTWTSSTENFPPSLKAWNSINVDDEMQLCEIWKIVRYNGVVVDYFLNNFVFPRHAKQFEVKLQSNGWDIPLSSLGITSENSKSPTDKPLSTGFSGTNDNRTMLPLNIEQQDLNSLHHTSAEVLTYLLHPRNRHCILPQDVQKSNLGRASEIDLLNCLKWMSIRILIDAGAQILEMDNITLVGKWLRIDHHALAGLYFDEDNKPWILTREGRRTPLIASPFTDDLSNCLIYLDEAHTRGTDLRLPPGAKGALTLRFGQTKDHTVQAAMRLRQLGTTQSIAFFIPPEVHQSIADLQGITMHDQIDSADVIQWLLDNTCDQIEQLQPLYYSQGMDYCRRMQAALDHPKFSTIKAERKSYVQEIKQDEKQSLQSLYEPKTKSRLPGMHTSSNEILKGFILELNARRKTFQDTGKAVHASALQEVEQEREVAFEVESVRQVKKPQHYAALSFPGLNASLEAFIRTGRLPADNNYFVHVSRALARTGIGRKFKVQSEATKSKLFETVEFGRTIRPHGDLSMDNFLRPVNWILWSSVADIAVIIIPEEAEALIPLMRDLNFNVNTHLLVYSAPITRKMLQFNDMNFHSIPPLPSSWKAPGWLQIELGIYSGRLYFEWEEYLSMCALLGIQEATVESGVEGDVESLADEVSLEGGEVSKPTAREQKQLVQTPLTFLQEWLAVRRRGQDFAHSPMGFVSQGKRLQEDHIFFKQAEHVSIEYNDTMAPLPISVPTDRHEHQDDGEDGVDDMGANEACTDSSDDEIEYDESEYGSTSSSD
;
A
#
# COMPACT_ATOMS: atom_id res chain seq x y z
N MET A 1 -1.89 -12.10 46.84
CA MET A 1 -1.03 -12.03 48.05
C MET A 1 0.31 -11.34 47.78
N ALA A 2 1.06 -11.70 46.72
CA ALA A 2 2.35 -11.05 46.40
C ALA A 2 2.26 -9.53 46.18
N ALA A 3 1.36 -9.06 45.31
CA ALA A 3 1.17 -7.62 45.06
C ALA A 3 0.87 -6.81 46.33
N ALA A 4 0.05 -7.35 47.24
CA ALA A 4 -0.26 -6.70 48.51
C ALA A 4 0.94 -6.67 49.48
N ALA A 5 1.78 -7.71 49.48
CA ALA A 5 2.98 -7.74 50.31
C ALA A 5 4.06 -6.76 49.82
N LEU A 6 4.19 -6.63 48.49
CA LEU A 6 5.14 -5.71 47.86
C LEU A 6 4.72 -4.24 47.99
N ALA A 7 3.41 -3.96 48.01
CA ALA A 7 2.89 -2.60 48.21
C ALA A 7 3.09 -2.18 49.67
N ASN A 8 4.21 -1.51 49.95
CA ASN A 8 4.72 -1.28 51.30
C ASN A 8 4.92 0.21 51.66
N LYS A 9 4.35 1.12 50.86
CA LYS A 9 4.52 2.59 50.94
C LYS A 9 5.90 3.14 50.58
N LYS A 10 6.90 2.28 50.38
CA LYS A 10 8.23 2.66 49.86
C LYS A 10 8.33 2.43 48.36
N GLN A 11 7.72 1.35 47.88
CA GLN A 11 7.69 0.98 46.46
C GLN A 11 6.27 1.06 45.90
N LEU A 12 6.14 1.59 44.69
CA LEU A 12 4.88 1.63 43.95
C LEU A 12 4.74 0.32 43.18
N VAL A 13 3.79 -0.54 43.57
CA VAL A 13 3.56 -1.79 42.84
C VAL A 13 2.74 -1.54 41.59
N ARG A 14 3.29 -1.96 40.45
CA ARG A 14 2.61 -1.91 39.15
C ARG A 14 2.50 -3.33 38.60
N ILE A 15 1.29 -3.76 38.28
CA ILE A 15 1.02 -5.02 37.61
C ILE A 15 0.78 -4.68 36.14
N ILE A 16 1.74 -5.05 35.30
CA ILE A 16 1.72 -4.80 33.86
C ILE A 16 1.07 -6.03 33.20
N VAL A 17 -0.05 -5.82 32.51
CA VAL A 17 -0.82 -6.89 31.86
C VAL A 17 -1.16 -6.51 30.41
N PRO A 18 -1.31 -7.51 29.52
CA PRO A 18 -1.88 -7.30 28.18
C PRO A 18 -3.30 -6.73 28.23
N LYS A 19 -3.71 -6.00 27.18
CA LYS A 19 -5.06 -5.40 27.06
C LYS A 19 -6.19 -6.41 27.34
N ALA A 20 -6.08 -7.62 26.80
CA ALA A 20 -7.08 -8.69 26.98
C ALA A 20 -7.25 -9.15 28.45
N LEU A 21 -6.22 -8.98 29.30
CA LEU A 21 -6.24 -9.41 30.70
C LEU A 21 -6.59 -8.28 31.68
N LEU A 22 -6.75 -7.04 31.20
CA LEU A 22 -6.97 -5.86 32.06
C LEU A 22 -8.20 -6.04 32.96
N GLN A 23 -9.35 -6.37 32.36
CA GLN A 23 -10.61 -6.47 33.09
C GLN A 23 -10.62 -7.66 34.06
N GLN A 24 -10.13 -8.82 33.62
CA GLN A 24 -10.04 -10.01 34.45
C GLN A 24 -9.09 -9.81 35.64
N THR A 25 -7.93 -9.19 35.40
CA THR A 25 -6.97 -8.84 36.46
C THR A 25 -7.56 -7.85 37.44
N ALA A 26 -8.27 -6.83 36.95
CA ALA A 26 -8.95 -5.86 37.80
C ALA A 26 -9.99 -6.52 38.71
N GLN A 27 -10.86 -7.38 38.17
CA GLN A 27 -11.87 -8.12 38.92
C GLN A 27 -11.23 -9.08 39.94
N LEU A 28 -10.17 -9.79 39.53
CA LEU A 28 -9.44 -10.70 40.41
C LEU A 28 -8.82 -9.95 41.59
N LEU A 29 -8.14 -8.84 41.33
CA LEU A 29 -7.52 -8.02 42.38
C LEU A 29 -8.60 -7.39 43.26
N GLN A 30 -9.72 -6.92 42.70
CA GLN A 30 -10.83 -6.39 43.48
C GLN A 30 -11.43 -7.46 44.39
N ALA A 31 -11.68 -8.67 43.90
CA ALA A 31 -12.21 -9.77 44.71
C ALA A 31 -11.24 -10.20 45.82
N ARG A 32 -9.93 -10.19 45.56
CA ARG A 32 -8.90 -10.66 46.50
C ARG A 32 -8.40 -9.59 47.47
N LEU A 33 -8.37 -8.32 47.06
CA LEU A 33 -7.84 -7.20 47.84
C LEU A 33 -8.91 -6.22 48.34
N GLY A 34 -10.15 -6.30 47.82
CA GLY A 34 -11.24 -5.39 48.18
C GLY A 34 -11.64 -5.44 49.66
N GLY A 35 -11.26 -6.50 50.39
CA GLY A 35 -11.43 -6.58 51.84
C GLY A 35 -10.37 -5.82 52.66
N ILE A 36 -9.34 -5.22 52.03
CA ILE A 36 -8.26 -4.51 52.73
C ILE A 36 -8.53 -3.00 52.69
N LEU A 37 -8.92 -2.45 53.85
CA LEU A 37 -9.24 -1.02 53.98
C LEU A 37 -8.05 -0.11 53.64
N GLY A 38 -8.34 0.96 52.92
CA GLY A 38 -7.36 2.02 52.61
C GLY A 38 -6.36 1.68 51.52
N ARG A 39 -6.47 0.54 50.84
CA ARG A 39 -5.62 0.17 49.69
C ARG A 39 -6.40 0.26 48.38
N GLY A 40 -6.12 1.29 47.60
CA GLY A 40 -6.77 1.46 46.29
C GLY A 40 -6.16 0.56 45.21
N ILE A 41 -6.99 0.10 44.27
CA ILE A 41 -6.57 -0.44 42.98
C ILE A 41 -6.92 0.62 41.93
N ARG A 42 -5.95 1.05 41.12
CA ARG A 42 -6.18 2.04 40.06
C ARG A 42 -5.57 1.61 38.74
N HIS A 43 -6.23 1.97 37.65
CA HIS A 43 -5.70 1.94 36.30
C HIS A 43 -5.76 3.37 35.76
N VAL A 44 -4.68 3.85 35.15
CA VAL A 44 -4.59 5.20 34.59
C VAL A 44 -4.15 5.07 33.13
N PRO A 45 -5.06 5.20 32.17
CA PRO A 45 -4.68 5.16 30.76
C PRO A 45 -3.89 6.41 30.40
N PHE A 46 -2.92 6.23 29.50
CA PHE A 46 -2.16 7.33 28.91
C PHE A 46 -1.84 6.99 27.46
N SER A 47 -2.01 7.95 26.57
CA SER A 47 -1.72 7.84 25.13
C SER A 47 -1.13 9.14 24.63
N ARG A 48 -0.58 9.16 23.41
CA ARG A 48 -0.08 10.40 22.76
C ARG A 48 -1.14 11.51 22.72
N ARG A 49 -2.42 11.14 22.68
CA ARG A 49 -3.56 12.08 22.66
C ARG A 49 -3.83 12.75 24.01
N THR A 50 -3.25 12.23 25.09
CA THR A 50 -3.44 12.79 26.44
C THR A 50 -2.75 14.16 26.51
N PRO A 51 -3.45 15.26 26.84
CA PRO A 51 -2.83 16.58 26.82
C PRO A 51 -1.68 16.68 27.84
N THR A 52 -0.54 17.20 27.40
CA THR A 52 0.70 17.32 28.18
C THR A 52 0.80 18.63 28.96
N THR A 53 -0.33 19.19 29.38
CA THR A 53 -0.37 20.41 30.19
C THR A 53 0.22 20.15 31.57
N GLU A 54 0.74 21.20 32.23
CA GLU A 54 1.31 21.06 33.58
C GLU A 54 0.29 20.46 34.57
N LYS A 55 -0.98 20.87 34.45
CA LYS A 55 -2.10 20.34 35.26
C LYS A 55 -2.22 18.81 35.12
N ASN A 56 -2.18 18.29 33.89
CA ASN A 56 -2.31 16.86 33.63
C ASN A 56 -1.09 16.08 34.10
N ILE A 57 0.13 16.61 33.87
CA ILE A 57 1.37 15.98 34.34
C ILE A 57 1.37 15.92 35.88
N ARG A 58 0.94 17.00 36.55
CA ARG A 58 0.81 17.06 38.01
C ARG A 58 -0.25 16.10 38.53
N ALA A 59 -1.39 15.99 37.85
CA ALA A 59 -2.46 15.03 38.19
C ALA A 59 -1.96 13.59 38.07
N TYR A 60 -1.31 13.25 36.95
CA TYR A 60 -0.70 11.93 36.73
C TYR A 60 0.28 11.57 37.85
N HIS A 61 1.20 12.48 38.18
CA HIS A 61 2.13 12.28 39.30
C HIS A 61 1.42 12.13 40.66
N SER A 62 0.42 12.97 40.93
CA SER A 62 -0.33 12.95 42.20
C SER A 62 -1.09 11.63 42.40
N ILE A 63 -1.72 11.11 41.35
CA ILE A 63 -2.43 9.81 41.38
C ILE A 63 -1.47 8.67 41.76
N HIS A 64 -0.28 8.64 41.16
CA HIS A 64 0.72 7.61 41.46
C HIS A 64 1.29 7.77 42.88
N LEU A 65 1.50 9.01 43.34
CA LEU A 65 1.94 9.31 44.71
C LEU A 65 0.90 8.89 45.77
N GLU A 66 -0.39 9.11 45.51
CA GLU A 66 -1.47 8.67 46.41
C GLU A 66 -1.51 7.16 46.54
N ILE A 67 -1.36 6.43 45.43
CA ILE A 67 -1.34 4.97 45.43
C ILE A 67 -0.11 4.44 46.18
N LEU A 68 1.05 5.06 46.00
CA LEU A 68 2.23 4.77 46.81
C LEU A 68 1.94 4.96 48.31
N LYS A 69 1.44 6.13 48.72
CA LYS A 69 1.17 6.46 50.15
C LYS A 69 0.14 5.53 50.80
N SER A 70 -0.85 5.10 50.03
CA SER A 70 -1.92 4.20 50.49
C SER A 70 -1.54 2.71 50.46
N ALA A 71 -0.32 2.36 50.01
CA ALA A 71 0.05 0.96 49.76
C ALA A 71 -0.94 0.26 48.80
N GLY A 72 -1.46 1.01 47.83
CA GLY A 72 -2.32 0.50 46.77
C GLY A 72 -1.54 -0.17 45.65
N VAL A 73 -2.27 -0.62 44.62
CA VAL A 73 -1.72 -1.32 43.45
C VAL A 73 -2.17 -0.61 42.18
N MET A 74 -1.22 -0.39 41.26
CA MET A 74 -1.53 0.09 39.91
C MET A 74 -1.65 -1.10 38.96
N ILE A 75 -2.69 -1.11 38.12
CA ILE A 75 -2.79 -1.99 36.96
C ILE A 75 -2.41 -1.16 35.74
N CYS A 76 -1.35 -1.57 35.05
CA CYS A 76 -0.77 -0.86 33.93
C CYS A 76 -0.85 -1.71 32.67
N GLN A 77 -0.88 -1.05 31.53
CA GLN A 77 -0.65 -1.68 30.24
C GLN A 77 0.69 -1.19 29.69
N PRO A 78 1.46 -2.03 28.97
CA PRO A 78 2.78 -1.66 28.49
C PRO A 78 2.73 -0.45 27.54
N GLU A 79 1.70 -0.33 26.72
CA GLU A 79 1.48 0.75 25.76
C GLU A 79 1.39 2.10 26.47
N HIS A 80 0.66 2.20 27.58
CA HIS A 80 0.52 3.43 28.35
C HIS A 80 1.83 3.87 29.00
N HIS A 81 2.63 2.91 29.48
CA HIS A 81 3.93 3.20 30.07
C HIS A 81 4.90 3.76 29.03
N MET A 82 4.99 3.09 27.88
CA MET A 82 5.82 3.53 26.76
C MET A 82 5.33 4.87 26.20
N SER A 83 4.01 5.09 26.12
CA SER A 83 3.41 6.35 25.64
C SER A 83 3.78 7.55 26.50
N PHE A 84 3.73 7.40 27.84
CA PHE A 84 4.13 8.48 28.75
C PHE A 84 5.62 8.82 28.58
N MET A 85 6.49 7.80 28.45
CA MET A 85 7.91 7.98 28.20
C MET A 85 8.18 8.68 26.86
N LEU A 86 7.57 8.19 25.77
CA LEU A 86 7.73 8.74 24.43
C LEU A 86 7.19 10.16 24.34
N SER A 87 6.08 10.48 24.99
CA SER A 87 5.53 11.84 25.04
C SER A 87 6.51 12.83 25.67
N GLY A 88 7.22 12.45 26.74
CA GLY A 88 8.27 13.30 27.31
C GLY A 88 9.43 13.57 26.34
N ARG A 89 9.85 12.56 25.58
CA ARG A 89 10.90 12.67 24.55
C ARG A 89 10.43 13.45 23.32
N GLN A 90 9.18 13.28 22.91
CA GLN A 90 8.53 14.02 21.83
C GLN A 90 8.55 15.52 22.12
N ARG A 91 8.17 15.93 23.34
CA ARG A 91 8.20 17.35 23.73
C ARG A 91 9.61 17.95 23.73
N LEU A 92 10.68 17.14 23.86
CA LEU A 92 12.04 17.62 23.62
C LEU A 92 12.31 17.86 22.14
N LEU A 93 11.80 16.97 21.28
CA LEU A 93 11.92 17.06 19.82
C LEU A 93 11.14 18.27 19.27
N ASP A 94 9.96 18.56 19.83
CA ASP A 94 9.10 19.70 19.48
C ASP A 94 9.62 21.04 20.05
N GLU A 95 10.83 21.08 20.62
CA GLU A 95 11.42 22.23 21.30
C GLU A 95 10.55 22.82 22.44
N GLN A 96 9.79 21.97 23.16
CA GLN A 96 8.94 22.33 24.30
C GLN A 96 9.50 21.82 25.66
N PRO A 97 10.65 22.33 26.13
CA PRO A 97 11.30 21.83 27.34
C PRO A 97 10.50 22.06 28.63
N GLN A 98 9.59 23.04 28.64
CA GLN A 98 8.74 23.34 29.80
C GLN A 98 7.75 22.21 30.11
N GLN A 99 7.26 21.51 29.08
CA GLN A 99 6.40 20.32 29.24
C GLN A 99 7.25 19.05 29.36
N ALA A 100 8.32 18.93 28.57
CA ALA A 100 9.18 17.75 28.57
C ALA A 100 9.85 17.50 29.94
N GLY A 101 10.42 18.56 30.54
CA GLY A 101 11.17 18.45 31.79
C GLY A 101 10.38 17.80 32.94
N PRO A 102 9.17 18.29 33.27
CA PRO A 102 8.28 17.66 34.24
C PRO A 102 7.94 16.20 33.93
N MET A 103 7.62 15.87 32.67
CA MET A 103 7.31 14.48 32.28
C MET A 103 8.49 13.54 32.49
N ILE A 104 9.69 13.95 32.05
CA ILE A 104 10.93 13.19 32.22
C ILE A 104 11.21 12.99 33.71
N LYS A 105 11.06 14.03 34.55
CA LYS A 105 11.21 13.91 36.01
C LYS A 105 10.24 12.91 36.64
N VAL A 106 8.98 12.89 36.19
CA VAL A 106 7.97 11.94 36.68
C VAL A 106 8.31 10.52 36.22
N HIS A 107 8.72 10.33 34.96
CA HIS A 107 9.18 9.04 34.45
C HIS A 107 10.40 8.54 35.23
N ASP A 108 11.41 9.38 35.45
CA ASP A 108 12.59 9.05 36.24
C ASP A 108 12.25 8.70 37.69
N TRP A 109 11.28 9.40 38.29
CA TRP A 109 10.76 9.06 39.61
C TRP A 109 10.09 7.68 39.63
N LEU A 110 9.19 7.42 38.68
CA LEU A 110 8.54 6.11 38.52
C LEU A 110 9.57 5.00 38.36
N SER A 111 10.60 5.21 37.54
CA SER A 111 11.66 4.22 37.29
C SER A 111 12.48 3.88 38.54
N ARG A 112 12.56 4.79 39.52
CA ARG A 112 13.26 4.56 40.80
C ARG A 112 12.37 3.94 41.88
N VAL A 113 11.11 4.36 41.96
CA VAL A 113 10.21 3.97 43.07
C VAL A 113 9.38 2.73 42.77
N SER A 114 9.25 2.33 41.51
CA SER A 114 8.34 1.25 41.14
C SER A 114 8.89 -0.14 41.40
N ARG A 115 7.97 -1.08 41.66
CA ARG A 115 8.19 -2.53 41.69
C ARG A 115 7.22 -3.16 40.70
N ASP A 116 7.76 -3.64 39.59
CA ASP A 116 6.94 -4.13 38.48
C ASP A 116 6.76 -5.64 38.54
N ILE A 117 5.52 -6.06 38.28
CA ILE A 117 5.11 -7.44 38.10
C ILE A 117 4.55 -7.54 36.69
N LEU A 118 5.18 -8.32 35.82
CA LEU A 118 4.69 -8.55 34.46
C LEU A 118 3.94 -9.87 34.42
N ASP A 119 2.68 -9.84 34.01
CA ASP A 119 1.93 -11.05 33.68
C ASP A 119 2.04 -11.33 32.17
N GLU A 120 2.06 -12.60 31.78
CA GLU A 120 2.33 -13.02 30.39
C GLU A 120 3.56 -12.30 29.79
N SER A 121 4.70 -12.40 30.48
CA SER A 121 5.91 -11.64 30.12
C SER A 121 6.49 -11.99 28.76
N ASP A 122 6.22 -13.21 28.26
CA ASP A 122 6.51 -13.66 26.89
C ASP A 122 5.76 -12.84 25.83
N TYR A 123 4.53 -12.42 26.13
CA TYR A 123 3.72 -11.55 25.27
C TYR A 123 4.06 -10.07 25.49
N THR A 124 4.14 -9.64 26.75
CA THR A 124 4.40 -8.24 27.11
C THR A 124 5.77 -7.76 26.61
N LEU A 125 6.78 -8.64 26.61
CA LEU A 125 8.14 -8.35 26.13
C LEU A 125 8.39 -8.88 24.71
N ALA A 126 7.34 -9.26 23.98
CA ALA A 126 7.47 -9.85 22.66
C ALA A 126 8.17 -8.88 21.69
N VAL A 127 9.08 -9.41 20.88
CA VAL A 127 9.79 -8.64 19.83
C VAL A 127 8.82 -8.05 18.80
N ARG A 128 7.61 -8.61 18.70
CA ARG A 128 6.58 -8.21 17.74
C ARG A 128 5.78 -6.96 18.14
N THR A 129 5.98 -6.39 19.32
CA THR A 129 5.24 -5.20 19.74
C THR A 129 6.18 -4.00 19.78
N GLN A 130 5.79 -2.94 19.07
CA GLN A 130 6.51 -1.67 19.04
C GLN A 130 5.52 -0.51 19.08
N LEU A 131 5.85 0.53 19.83
CA LEU A 131 5.11 1.78 19.87
C LEU A 131 5.89 2.86 19.10
N ILE A 132 5.26 3.44 18.09
CA ILE A 132 5.88 4.41 17.18
C ILE A 132 5.18 5.77 17.25
N TYR A 133 5.97 6.82 17.46
CA TYR A 133 5.54 8.22 17.43
C TYR A 133 6.11 8.89 16.18
N PRO A 134 5.36 8.92 15.06
CA PRO A 134 5.77 9.66 13.87
C PRO A 134 5.83 11.16 14.14
N SER A 135 6.74 11.87 13.49
CA SER A 135 7.00 13.30 13.66
C SER A 135 7.54 13.95 12.39
N GLY A 136 7.40 15.27 12.28
CA GLY A 136 7.84 16.05 11.12
C GLY A 136 6.80 16.05 10.01
N SER A 137 7.15 16.62 8.85
CA SER A 137 6.17 16.79 7.77
C SER A 137 5.72 15.45 7.19
N GLN A 138 4.42 15.33 6.92
CA GLN A 138 3.86 14.18 6.24
C GLN A 138 4.02 14.35 4.72
N THR A 139 4.66 13.37 4.06
CA THR A 139 4.89 13.40 2.61
C THR A 139 4.45 12.09 1.96
N THR A 140 4.21 12.12 0.64
CA THR A 140 3.96 10.89 -0.12
C THR A 140 5.16 9.96 -0.07
N VAL A 141 4.89 8.65 -0.12
CA VAL A 141 5.94 7.63 -0.23
C VAL A 141 6.86 7.90 -1.43
N ASP A 142 8.16 7.62 -1.26
CA ASP A 142 9.13 7.69 -2.37
C ASP A 142 8.69 6.77 -3.51
N GLY A 143 8.84 7.20 -4.77
CA GLY A 143 8.43 6.43 -5.95
C GLY A 143 6.95 6.50 -6.32
N HIS A 144 6.13 7.34 -5.68
CA HIS A 144 4.74 7.57 -6.10
C HIS A 144 4.65 8.13 -7.54
N PRO A 145 3.62 7.77 -8.32
CA PRO A 145 2.61 6.74 -8.05
C PRO A 145 3.08 5.31 -8.41
N HIS A 146 4.22 5.17 -9.08
CA HIS A 146 4.72 3.87 -9.57
C HIS A 146 4.88 2.82 -8.48
N ARG A 147 5.09 3.23 -7.22
CA ARG A 147 5.27 2.31 -6.11
C ARG A 147 4.11 1.34 -5.89
N TRP A 148 2.86 1.82 -5.99
CA TRP A 148 1.69 0.93 -5.87
C TRP A 148 1.26 0.36 -7.24
N LEU A 149 1.41 1.12 -8.33
CA LEU A 149 1.11 0.62 -9.69
C LEU A 149 1.94 -0.62 -10.07
N VAL A 150 3.22 -0.65 -9.67
CA VAL A 150 4.10 -1.82 -9.89
C VAL A 150 3.69 -2.99 -9.00
N ALA A 151 3.26 -2.73 -7.75
CA ALA A 151 2.76 -3.78 -6.86
C ALA A 151 1.48 -4.44 -7.43
N GLU A 152 0.52 -3.63 -7.88
CA GLU A 152 -0.69 -4.10 -8.56
C GLU A 152 -0.36 -4.90 -9.83
N ALA A 153 0.55 -4.40 -10.68
CA ALA A 153 0.98 -5.10 -11.89
C ALA A 153 1.65 -6.46 -11.59
N VAL A 154 2.48 -6.53 -10.54
CA VAL A 154 3.10 -7.77 -10.10
C VAL A 154 2.06 -8.75 -9.57
N LEU A 155 1.06 -8.29 -8.80
CA LEU A 155 -0.04 -9.14 -8.33
C LEU A 155 -0.89 -9.69 -9.48
N ARG A 156 -1.15 -8.90 -10.53
CA ARG A 156 -1.81 -9.39 -11.75
C ARG A 156 -1.01 -10.51 -12.43
N LEU A 157 0.32 -10.35 -12.54
CA LEU A 157 1.18 -11.41 -13.07
C LEU A 157 1.16 -12.66 -12.17
N VAL A 158 1.09 -12.50 -10.84
CA VAL A 158 0.92 -13.64 -9.93
C VAL A 158 -0.34 -14.42 -10.29
N ASP A 159 -1.51 -13.77 -10.37
CA ASP A 159 -2.78 -14.46 -10.67
C ASP A 159 -2.73 -15.24 -11.99
N ASN A 160 -2.10 -14.67 -13.03
CA ASN A 160 -1.90 -15.33 -14.32
C ASN A 160 -1.12 -16.64 -14.22
N HIS A 161 -0.12 -16.73 -13.33
CA HIS A 161 0.70 -17.94 -13.18
C HIS A 161 0.07 -19.01 -12.27
N LEU A 162 -0.88 -18.64 -11.40
CA LEU A 162 -1.39 -19.55 -10.37
C LEU A 162 -2.07 -20.79 -10.94
N TYR A 163 -2.80 -20.66 -12.05
CA TYR A 163 -3.44 -21.81 -12.69
C TYR A 163 -2.41 -22.84 -13.17
N ASP A 164 -1.42 -22.41 -13.95
CA ASP A 164 -0.38 -23.31 -14.46
C ASP A 164 0.49 -23.87 -13.35
N LEU A 165 0.82 -23.07 -12.33
CA LEU A 165 1.57 -23.55 -11.17
C LEU A 165 0.81 -24.62 -10.40
N SER A 166 -0.51 -24.49 -10.25
CA SER A 166 -1.34 -25.52 -9.59
C SER A 166 -1.38 -26.84 -10.36
N ASN A 167 -1.29 -26.80 -11.69
CA ASN A 167 -1.24 -27.99 -12.53
C ASN A 167 0.14 -28.67 -12.54
N VAL A 168 1.22 -27.87 -12.58
CA VAL A 168 2.60 -28.39 -12.61
C VAL A 168 3.07 -28.84 -11.23
N PHE A 169 2.61 -28.20 -10.16
CA PHE A 169 3.00 -28.49 -8.78
C PHE A 169 1.80 -28.79 -7.86
N PRO A 170 1.01 -29.85 -8.14
CA PRO A 170 -0.25 -30.12 -7.44
C PRO A 170 -0.10 -30.40 -5.93
N HIS A 171 1.11 -30.74 -5.47
CA HIS A 171 1.40 -30.98 -4.05
C HIS A 171 2.19 -29.84 -3.38
N SER A 172 2.59 -28.81 -4.13
CA SER A 172 3.39 -27.68 -3.61
C SER A 172 2.57 -26.41 -3.44
N ILE A 173 1.41 -26.30 -4.10
CA ILE A 173 0.52 -25.13 -4.01
C ILE A 173 -0.96 -25.56 -3.98
N SER A 174 -1.76 -24.84 -3.20
CA SER A 174 -3.23 -24.93 -3.25
C SER A 174 -3.82 -23.56 -3.57
N VAL A 175 -4.70 -23.51 -4.57
CA VAL A 175 -5.32 -22.29 -5.08
C VAL A 175 -6.84 -22.43 -5.01
N ILE A 176 -7.50 -21.55 -4.25
CA ILE A 176 -8.95 -21.56 -4.05
C ILE A 176 -9.53 -20.30 -4.67
N ARG A 177 -10.24 -20.45 -5.80
CA ARG A 177 -11.01 -19.37 -6.44
C ARG A 177 -12.42 -19.31 -5.87
N ARG A 178 -12.92 -18.09 -5.64
CA ARG A 178 -14.30 -17.84 -5.19
C ARG A 178 -15.26 -17.85 -6.38
N GLU A 179 -16.52 -18.24 -6.15
CA GLU A 179 -17.57 -18.28 -7.18
C GLU A 179 -17.88 -16.90 -7.80
N GLY A 180 -17.62 -15.81 -7.07
CA GLY A 180 -17.82 -14.43 -7.53
C GLY A 180 -16.64 -13.79 -8.26
N GLY A 181 -15.58 -14.56 -8.56
CA GLY A 181 -14.34 -14.04 -9.15
C GLY A 181 -13.41 -13.35 -8.14
N GLY A 182 -12.41 -12.64 -8.65
CA GLY A 182 -11.38 -11.94 -7.86
C GLY A 182 -10.09 -12.74 -7.64
N PHE A 183 -9.18 -12.14 -6.86
CA PHE A 183 -7.88 -12.76 -6.56
C PHE A 183 -8.06 -14.02 -5.71
N PRO A 184 -7.44 -15.16 -6.07
CA PRO A 184 -7.64 -16.42 -5.36
C PRO A 184 -6.94 -16.43 -3.99
N PHE A 185 -7.44 -17.26 -3.08
CA PHE A 185 -6.67 -17.63 -1.89
C PHE A 185 -5.57 -18.61 -2.29
N VAL A 186 -4.33 -18.31 -1.90
CA VAL A 186 -3.15 -19.10 -2.29
C VAL A 186 -2.42 -19.62 -1.06
N PHE A 187 -2.10 -20.92 -1.06
CA PHE A 187 -1.31 -21.58 -0.02
C PHE A 187 -0.06 -22.18 -0.65
N PHE A 188 1.11 -21.56 -0.39
CA PHE A 188 2.40 -22.07 -0.84
C PHE A 188 2.99 -23.05 0.18
N LEU A 189 2.93 -24.34 -0.13
CA LEU A 189 3.29 -25.43 0.79
C LEU A 189 4.79 -25.70 0.79
N ARG A 190 5.40 -25.76 -0.40
CA ARG A 190 6.84 -26.08 -0.58
C ARG A 190 7.62 -24.90 -1.16
N GLN A 191 8.95 -25.00 -1.14
CA GLN A 191 9.85 -23.91 -1.59
C GLN A 191 10.04 -23.88 -3.10
N ASP A 192 10.02 -25.04 -3.76
CA ASP A 192 10.11 -25.22 -5.21
C ASP A 192 9.16 -24.32 -6.01
N VAL A 193 7.86 -24.29 -5.66
CA VAL A 193 6.86 -23.50 -6.36
C VAL A 193 7.01 -22.00 -6.10
N LYS A 194 7.55 -21.62 -4.93
CA LYS A 194 7.83 -20.21 -4.59
C LYS A 194 8.96 -19.67 -5.45
N ASP A 195 10.03 -20.45 -5.56
CA ASP A 195 11.19 -20.12 -6.39
C ASP A 195 10.79 -20.09 -7.87
N GLU A 196 9.97 -21.04 -8.31
CA GLU A 196 9.46 -21.08 -9.68
C GLU A 196 8.54 -19.90 -10.01
N LEU A 197 7.63 -19.50 -9.10
CA LEU A 197 6.81 -18.30 -9.30
C LEU A 197 7.70 -17.06 -9.45
N VAL A 198 8.67 -16.85 -8.55
CA VAL A 198 9.60 -15.71 -8.63
C VAL A 198 10.42 -15.76 -9.93
N ARG A 199 10.84 -16.94 -10.38
CA ARG A 199 11.55 -17.13 -11.65
C ARG A 199 10.69 -16.72 -12.85
N ARG A 200 9.43 -17.17 -12.91
CA ARG A 200 8.48 -16.82 -13.99
C ARG A 200 8.17 -15.32 -14.00
N LEU A 201 7.85 -14.73 -12.85
CA LEU A 201 7.63 -13.29 -12.72
C LEU A 201 8.84 -12.48 -13.19
N THR A 202 10.04 -12.88 -12.79
CA THR A 202 11.27 -12.19 -13.19
C THR A 202 11.51 -12.28 -14.70
N ALA A 203 11.23 -13.44 -15.31
CA ALA A 203 11.34 -13.63 -16.74
C ALA A 203 10.35 -12.72 -17.50
N ASP A 204 9.08 -12.74 -17.12
CA ASP A 204 8.01 -11.93 -17.71
C ASP A 204 8.31 -10.44 -17.62
N ILE A 205 8.73 -9.95 -16.45
CA ILE A 205 9.10 -8.55 -16.24
C ILE A 205 10.30 -8.15 -17.11
N CYS A 206 11.31 -9.02 -17.24
CA CYS A 206 12.45 -8.79 -18.13
C CYS A 206 12.09 -8.86 -19.62
N GLN A 207 10.94 -9.45 -19.97
CA GLN A 207 10.37 -9.51 -21.31
C GLN A 207 9.32 -8.42 -21.58
N GLY A 208 8.99 -7.60 -20.57
CA GLY A 208 8.15 -6.41 -20.71
C GLY A 208 6.67 -6.67 -20.41
N ALA A 209 6.34 -7.83 -19.85
CA ALA A 209 4.99 -8.16 -19.43
C ALA A 209 4.47 -7.15 -18.40
N GLY A 210 3.17 -6.86 -18.46
CA GLY A 210 2.52 -5.87 -17.60
C GLY A 210 2.96 -4.43 -17.82
N GLY A 211 3.86 -4.16 -18.78
CA GLY A 211 4.38 -2.81 -19.05
C GLY A 211 5.19 -2.21 -17.89
N ILE A 212 5.76 -3.05 -17.02
CA ILE A 212 6.46 -2.65 -15.79
C ILE A 212 7.82 -2.01 -16.10
N LEU A 213 8.60 -2.61 -17.01
CA LEU A 213 9.88 -2.09 -17.48
C LEU A 213 9.80 -1.67 -18.95
N PRO A 214 10.30 -0.48 -19.33
CA PRO A 214 10.41 -0.08 -20.72
C PRO A 214 11.59 -0.79 -21.37
N LEU A 215 11.32 -1.62 -22.38
CA LEU A 215 12.32 -2.47 -23.04
C LEU A 215 12.78 -1.99 -24.41
N THR A 216 12.46 -0.76 -24.82
CA THR A 216 13.01 -0.21 -26.06
C THR A 216 14.52 0.06 -25.90
N GLU A 217 15.32 -0.14 -26.95
CA GLU A 217 16.79 0.07 -26.90
C GLU A 217 17.17 1.49 -26.46
N GLN A 218 16.30 2.44 -26.79
CA GLN A 218 16.43 3.84 -26.47
C GLN A 218 16.07 4.17 -25.01
N ALA A 219 15.20 3.37 -24.38
CA ALA A 219 14.85 3.52 -22.98
C ALA A 219 15.79 2.71 -22.05
N MET A 220 16.23 1.53 -22.50
CA MET A 220 17.13 0.64 -21.75
C MET A 220 18.00 -0.19 -22.70
N PRO A 221 19.29 0.17 -22.86
CA PRO A 221 20.25 -0.58 -23.68
C PRO A 221 20.43 -2.03 -23.22
N ALA A 222 20.84 -2.94 -24.14
CA ALA A 222 21.01 -4.36 -23.84
C ALA A 222 21.92 -4.63 -22.61
N LYS A 223 23.04 -3.90 -22.47
CA LYS A 223 23.95 -4.00 -21.31
C LYS A 223 23.24 -3.70 -19.98
N ASP A 224 22.31 -2.75 -19.99
CA ASP A 224 21.59 -2.30 -18.80
C ASP A 224 20.47 -3.30 -18.48
N ARG A 225 19.82 -3.89 -19.48
CA ARG A 225 18.85 -4.99 -19.29
C ARG A 225 19.47 -6.19 -18.57
N VAL A 226 20.68 -6.58 -18.96
CA VAL A 226 21.42 -7.68 -18.30
C VAL A 226 21.72 -7.32 -16.84
N ALA A 227 22.19 -6.09 -16.60
CA ALA A 227 22.47 -5.61 -15.24
C ALA A 227 21.20 -5.55 -14.38
N VAL A 228 20.07 -5.09 -14.94
CA VAL A 228 18.76 -5.04 -14.26
C VAL A 228 18.26 -6.44 -13.94
N LYS A 229 18.30 -7.38 -14.90
CA LYS A 229 17.91 -8.77 -14.66
C LYS A 229 18.72 -9.39 -13.53
N GLU A 230 20.04 -9.22 -13.52
CA GLU A 230 20.89 -9.69 -12.43
C GLU A 230 20.51 -9.01 -11.09
N PHE A 231 20.27 -7.69 -11.12
CA PHE A 231 19.93 -6.90 -9.95
C PHE A 231 18.58 -7.31 -9.32
N ILE A 232 17.59 -7.73 -10.09
CA ILE A 232 16.28 -8.17 -9.56
C ILE A 232 16.17 -9.69 -9.39
N SER A 233 17.19 -10.47 -9.75
CA SER A 233 17.20 -11.94 -9.59
C SER A 233 18.19 -12.41 -8.51
N SER A 234 19.34 -11.73 -8.36
CA SER A 234 20.43 -12.21 -7.50
C SER A 234 20.39 -11.57 -6.12
N ALA A 235 20.52 -12.39 -5.07
CA ALA A 235 20.72 -11.91 -3.70
C ALA A 235 21.98 -11.03 -3.57
N ARG A 236 23.06 -11.38 -4.29
CA ARG A 236 24.35 -10.67 -4.28
C ARG A 236 24.77 -10.32 -5.70
N PRO A 237 24.22 -9.23 -6.30
CA PRO A 237 24.58 -8.83 -7.64
C PRO A 237 26.03 -8.30 -7.70
N ARG A 238 26.65 -8.38 -8.87
CA ARG A 238 28.03 -7.89 -9.09
C ARG A 238 28.11 -6.37 -8.84
N PRO A 239 29.25 -5.86 -8.31
CA PRO A 239 29.46 -4.43 -8.10
C PRO A 239 29.32 -3.59 -9.37
N THR A 240 29.62 -4.15 -10.54
CA THR A 240 29.41 -3.52 -11.86
C THR A 240 27.93 -3.28 -12.13
N SER A 241 27.08 -4.29 -11.93
CA SER A 241 25.63 -4.21 -12.12
C SER A 241 24.99 -3.22 -11.16
N ILE A 242 25.43 -3.18 -9.89
CA ILE A 242 24.98 -2.17 -8.91
C ILE A 242 25.31 -0.75 -9.39
N LYS A 243 26.53 -0.51 -9.86
CA LYS A 243 26.94 0.81 -10.37
C LYS A 243 26.15 1.23 -11.60
N LEU A 244 25.88 0.29 -12.52
CA LEU A 244 25.05 0.55 -13.71
C LEU A 244 23.63 0.95 -13.32
N VAL A 245 22.96 0.17 -12.46
CA VAL A 245 21.60 0.48 -11.99
C VAL A 245 21.54 1.81 -11.24
N ARG A 246 22.55 2.12 -10.41
CA ARG A 246 22.63 3.40 -9.70
C ARG A 246 22.67 4.61 -10.63
N ASN A 247 23.38 4.46 -11.76
CA ASN A 247 23.59 5.53 -12.75
C ASN A 247 22.58 5.44 -13.93
N LEU A 248 21.59 4.55 -13.84
CA LEU A 248 20.63 4.32 -14.92
C LEU A 248 19.73 5.55 -15.10
N SER A 249 19.67 6.05 -16.34
CA SER A 249 18.75 7.08 -16.83
C SER A 249 18.49 8.22 -15.83
N PRO A 250 19.48 9.11 -15.57
CA PRO A 250 19.34 10.22 -14.62
C PRO A 250 18.11 11.11 -14.89
N ASP A 251 17.72 11.22 -16.16
CA ASP A 251 16.56 12.00 -16.61
C ASP A 251 15.21 11.33 -16.31
N LYS A 252 15.18 10.06 -15.89
CA LYS A 252 13.96 9.27 -15.60
C LYS A 252 14.07 8.58 -14.23
N PRO A 253 13.91 9.33 -13.12
CA PRO A 253 14.04 8.79 -11.77
C PRO A 253 13.05 7.66 -11.43
N SER A 254 11.87 7.67 -12.06
CA SER A 254 10.82 6.66 -11.88
C SER A 254 11.26 5.26 -12.30
N LEU A 255 12.04 5.13 -13.37
CA LEU A 255 12.56 3.83 -13.83
C LEU A 255 13.49 3.20 -12.79
N LYS A 256 14.40 4.01 -12.24
CA LYS A 256 15.32 3.58 -11.19
C LYS A 256 14.54 3.14 -9.94
N GLN A 257 13.54 3.92 -9.53
CA GLN A 257 12.66 3.59 -8.40
C GLN A 257 11.91 2.26 -8.63
N THR A 258 11.35 2.03 -9.82
CA THR A 258 10.71 0.75 -10.19
C THR A 258 11.67 -0.43 -10.04
N ILE A 259 12.92 -0.31 -10.49
CA ILE A 259 13.91 -1.40 -10.40
C ILE A 259 14.28 -1.71 -8.94
N TYR A 260 14.47 -0.69 -8.09
CA TYR A 260 14.72 -0.91 -6.66
C TYR A 260 13.51 -1.55 -5.97
N LEU A 261 12.29 -1.12 -6.30
CA LEU A 261 11.07 -1.72 -5.78
C LEU A 261 10.96 -3.20 -6.19
N LEU A 262 11.18 -3.53 -7.47
CA LEU A 262 11.17 -4.91 -7.95
C LEU A 262 12.17 -5.79 -7.20
N ARG A 263 13.36 -5.28 -6.91
CA ARG A 263 14.33 -5.99 -6.07
C ARG A 263 13.76 -6.24 -4.66
N GLY A 264 13.11 -5.25 -4.06
CA GLY A 264 12.41 -5.40 -2.78
C GLY A 264 11.34 -6.50 -2.79
N LEU A 265 10.47 -6.46 -3.80
CA LEU A 265 9.36 -7.40 -3.97
C LEU A 265 9.85 -8.84 -4.21
N LEU A 266 10.82 -9.01 -5.11
CA LEU A 266 11.26 -10.33 -5.60
C LEU A 266 12.44 -10.90 -4.79
N VAL A 267 13.55 -10.15 -4.68
CA VAL A 267 14.79 -10.63 -4.06
C VAL A 267 14.72 -10.56 -2.54
N ASN A 268 14.18 -9.48 -1.99
CA ASN A 268 13.99 -9.31 -0.56
C ASN A 268 12.71 -9.98 -0.05
N ARG A 269 11.97 -10.67 -0.95
CA ARG A 269 10.87 -11.60 -0.66
C ARG A 269 9.61 -10.99 -0.05
N ILE A 270 9.43 -9.68 -0.16
CA ILE A 270 8.25 -8.97 0.35
C ILE A 270 6.96 -9.50 -0.32
N LEU A 271 7.00 -9.78 -1.63
CA LEU A 271 5.86 -10.36 -2.34
C LEU A 271 5.48 -11.73 -1.77
N MET A 272 6.45 -12.63 -1.64
CA MET A 272 6.20 -13.99 -1.16
C MET A 272 5.71 -13.99 0.29
N MET A 273 6.23 -13.09 1.11
CA MET A 273 5.80 -12.92 2.49
C MET A 273 4.35 -12.46 2.59
N THR A 274 3.96 -11.46 1.80
CA THR A 274 2.58 -10.92 1.83
C THR A 274 1.56 -11.93 1.31
N LEU A 275 1.88 -12.67 0.24
CA LEU A 275 1.00 -13.72 -0.29
C LEU A 275 0.79 -14.90 0.67
N LYS A 276 1.68 -15.11 1.65
CA LYS A 276 1.55 -16.17 2.65
C LYS A 276 0.65 -15.81 3.84
N LYS A 277 0.39 -14.53 4.07
CA LYS A 277 -0.44 -14.07 5.19
C LYS A 277 -1.92 -14.29 4.90
N ARG A 278 -2.69 -14.61 5.93
CA ARG A 278 -4.13 -14.86 5.79
C ARG A 278 -4.93 -13.57 5.99
N TRP A 279 -5.67 -13.19 4.95
CA TRP A 279 -6.64 -12.09 5.02
C TRP A 279 -7.75 -12.41 6.03
N ASN A 280 -8.25 -11.37 6.69
CA ASN A 280 -9.24 -11.38 7.77
C ASN A 280 -8.80 -12.17 9.02
N VAL A 281 -7.53 -12.56 9.13
CA VAL A 281 -6.95 -13.27 10.30
C VAL A 281 -5.68 -12.60 10.77
N GLU A 282 -4.75 -12.31 9.86
CA GLU A 282 -3.49 -11.62 10.16
C GLU A 282 -3.48 -10.17 9.68
N TYR A 283 -4.30 -9.85 8.66
CA TYR A 283 -4.46 -8.50 8.12
C TYR A 283 -5.82 -8.31 7.44
N GLY A 284 -6.22 -7.06 7.24
CA GLY A 284 -7.45 -6.69 6.53
C GLY A 284 -7.75 -5.19 6.69
N LEU A 285 -8.94 -4.76 6.29
CA LEU A 285 -9.40 -3.39 6.48
C LEU A 285 -10.08 -3.22 7.84
N HIS A 286 -9.88 -2.06 8.47
CA HIS A 286 -10.59 -1.70 9.70
C HIS A 286 -11.79 -0.80 9.34
N PRO A 287 -13.04 -1.14 9.73
CA PRO A 287 -14.23 -0.42 9.27
C PRO A 287 -14.29 1.06 9.66
N GLN A 288 -13.70 1.41 10.80
CA GLN A 288 -13.68 2.78 11.35
C GLN A 288 -12.38 3.56 11.10
N ARG A 289 -11.43 3.03 10.31
CA ARG A 289 -10.15 3.72 10.00
C ARG A 289 -10.05 4.04 8.51
N ASP A 290 -9.02 4.79 8.16
CA ASP A 290 -8.61 5.00 6.77
C ASP A 290 -8.50 3.65 6.03
N PRO A 291 -8.82 3.61 4.71
CA PRO A 291 -8.88 2.39 3.91
C PRO A 291 -7.50 1.82 3.56
N ILE A 292 -6.64 1.63 4.55
CA ILE A 292 -5.33 0.98 4.46
C ILE A 292 -5.36 -0.29 5.30
N ALA A 293 -4.72 -1.35 4.83
CA ALA A 293 -4.68 -2.60 5.58
C ALA A 293 -3.99 -2.44 6.93
N VAL A 294 -4.57 -3.05 7.96
CA VAL A 294 -4.05 -3.08 9.33
C VAL A 294 -3.79 -4.52 9.77
N PRO A 295 -2.92 -4.75 10.76
CA PRO A 295 -2.79 -6.06 11.40
C PRO A 295 -4.06 -6.46 12.16
N PHE A 296 -4.30 -7.77 12.25
CA PHE A 296 -5.43 -8.34 12.98
C PHE A 296 -4.92 -9.09 14.20
N HIS A 297 -5.61 -8.93 15.34
CA HIS A 297 -5.29 -9.66 16.57
C HIS A 297 -5.76 -11.13 16.51
N ALA A 298 -6.83 -11.36 15.77
CA ALA A 298 -7.43 -12.65 15.50
C ALA A 298 -8.36 -12.53 14.28
N LYS A 299 -8.92 -13.66 13.86
CA LYS A 299 -9.97 -13.70 12.84
C LYS A 299 -11.06 -12.63 13.06
N GLY A 300 -11.23 -11.72 12.10
CA GLY A 300 -12.27 -10.68 12.10
C GLY A 300 -12.05 -9.54 13.10
N VAL A 301 -10.93 -9.54 13.84
CA VAL A 301 -10.63 -8.55 14.88
C VAL A 301 -9.44 -7.69 14.43
N PRO A 302 -9.69 -6.60 13.69
CA PRO A 302 -8.63 -5.68 13.30
C PRO A 302 -8.04 -4.99 14.54
N SER A 303 -6.76 -4.62 14.46
CA SER A 303 -6.14 -3.82 15.51
C SER A 303 -6.58 -2.36 15.43
N ASP A 304 -7.01 -1.81 16.57
CA ASP A 304 -7.46 -0.41 16.69
C ASP A 304 -6.36 0.60 16.31
N GLN A 305 -5.10 0.29 16.61
CA GLN A 305 -3.99 1.25 16.55
C GLN A 305 -2.77 0.75 15.79
N SER A 306 -2.66 -0.55 15.49
CA SER A 306 -1.51 -1.08 14.77
C SER A 306 -1.54 -0.74 13.29
N GLU A 307 -0.37 -0.51 12.71
CA GLU A 307 -0.11 -0.32 11.29
C GLU A 307 1.10 -1.16 10.85
N TRP A 308 1.23 -1.39 9.54
CA TRP A 308 2.41 -2.01 8.98
C TRP A 308 3.53 -0.98 8.83
N GLY A 309 4.66 -1.22 9.51
CA GLY A 309 5.79 -0.28 9.51
C GLY A 309 6.50 -0.13 8.16
N HIS A 310 6.39 -1.12 7.27
CA HIS A 310 7.06 -1.13 5.98
C HIS A 310 6.09 -0.71 4.84
N PRO A 311 6.37 0.35 4.07
CA PRO A 311 5.42 0.89 3.08
C PRO A 311 4.99 -0.13 2.02
N ASP A 312 5.93 -0.92 1.49
CA ASP A 312 5.60 -1.89 0.43
C ASP A 312 4.76 -3.07 0.96
N VAL A 313 4.84 -3.37 2.26
CA VAL A 313 4.01 -4.37 2.91
C VAL A 313 2.60 -3.83 3.10
N ALA A 314 2.48 -2.58 3.60
CA ALA A 314 1.21 -1.88 3.72
C ALA A 314 0.46 -1.77 2.38
N ILE A 315 1.18 -1.42 1.30
CA ILE A 315 0.62 -1.31 -0.05
C ILE A 315 0.10 -2.67 -0.53
N LEU A 316 0.92 -3.72 -0.49
CA LEU A 316 0.51 -5.05 -0.95
C LEU A 316 -0.66 -5.61 -0.13
N PHE A 317 -0.65 -5.48 1.19
CA PHE A 317 -1.79 -5.90 2.02
C PHE A 317 -3.03 -5.07 1.76
N THR A 318 -2.91 -3.78 1.43
CA THR A 318 -4.05 -2.96 1.04
C THR A 318 -4.63 -3.45 -0.29
N CYS A 319 -3.80 -3.68 -1.31
CA CYS A 319 -4.25 -4.28 -2.56
C CYS A 319 -4.95 -5.63 -2.34
N LEU A 320 -4.30 -6.55 -1.62
CA LEU A 320 -4.85 -7.88 -1.33
C LEU A 320 -6.15 -7.80 -0.53
N ALA A 321 -6.23 -6.94 0.50
CA ALA A 321 -7.43 -6.77 1.29
C ALA A 321 -8.60 -6.31 0.42
N PHE A 322 -8.41 -5.33 -0.46
CA PHE A 322 -9.45 -4.90 -1.40
C PHE A 322 -9.76 -5.94 -2.48
N TYR A 323 -8.78 -6.74 -2.92
CA TYR A 323 -9.07 -7.85 -3.84
C TYR A 323 -9.94 -8.94 -3.21
N TYR A 324 -9.84 -9.13 -1.89
CA TYR A 324 -10.66 -10.09 -1.15
C TYR A 324 -12.00 -9.50 -0.64
N ASP A 325 -12.02 -8.26 -0.17
CA ASP A 325 -13.22 -7.56 0.31
C ASP A 325 -14.11 -7.09 -0.85
N GLY A 326 -13.48 -6.67 -1.95
CA GLY A 326 -14.12 -5.96 -3.06
C GLY A 326 -14.43 -4.50 -2.72
N VAL A 327 -14.84 -3.73 -3.72
CA VAL A 327 -15.38 -2.38 -3.50
C VAL A 327 -16.82 -2.46 -3.00
N ASN A 328 -17.19 -1.60 -2.06
CA ASN A 328 -18.58 -1.46 -1.62
C ASN A 328 -19.37 -0.51 -2.55
N LEU A 329 -20.70 -0.44 -2.36
CA LEU A 329 -21.58 0.39 -3.20
C LEU A 329 -21.20 1.88 -3.18
N SER A 330 -20.85 2.43 -2.03
CA SER A 330 -20.44 3.84 -1.89
C SER A 330 -19.13 4.13 -2.62
N GLN A 331 -18.17 3.21 -2.54
CA GLN A 331 -16.87 3.32 -3.21
C GLN A 331 -17.02 3.19 -4.73
N LEU A 332 -17.93 2.33 -5.20
CA LEU A 332 -18.25 2.21 -6.61
C LEU A 332 -18.93 3.48 -7.14
N ARG A 333 -19.91 4.03 -6.43
CA ARG A 333 -20.56 5.31 -6.76
C ARG A 333 -19.51 6.40 -6.94
N GLN A 334 -18.65 6.58 -5.94
CA GLN A 334 -17.58 7.58 -5.99
C GLN A 334 -16.66 7.40 -7.20
N SER A 335 -16.32 6.16 -7.53
CA SER A 335 -15.47 5.84 -8.68
C SER A 335 -16.17 6.14 -10.02
N LEU A 336 -17.46 5.81 -10.16
CA LEU A 336 -18.24 6.12 -11.36
C LEU A 336 -18.43 7.63 -11.54
N GLU A 337 -18.74 8.37 -10.47
CA GLU A 337 -18.83 9.84 -10.52
C GLU A 337 -17.52 10.48 -11.00
N HIS A 338 -16.37 9.93 -10.59
CA HIS A 338 -15.07 10.41 -11.01
C HIS A 338 -14.79 10.10 -12.49
N ILE A 339 -15.10 8.88 -12.95
CA ILE A 339 -15.00 8.51 -14.37
C ILE A 339 -15.88 9.41 -15.24
N LEU A 340 -17.13 9.65 -14.84
CA LEU A 340 -18.06 10.47 -15.63
C LEU A 340 -17.64 11.94 -15.72
N LYS A 341 -16.80 12.41 -14.79
CA LYS A 341 -16.19 13.74 -14.78
C LYS A 341 -14.80 13.77 -15.44
N SER A 342 -14.27 12.63 -15.90
CA SER A 342 -12.94 12.56 -16.51
C SER A 342 -12.93 13.08 -17.94
N ASP A 343 -11.74 13.28 -18.50
CA ASP A 343 -11.59 13.81 -19.87
C ASP A 343 -11.96 12.79 -20.96
N ASP A 344 -11.84 11.48 -20.66
CA ASP A 344 -12.28 10.39 -21.54
C ASP A 344 -13.04 9.30 -20.77
N PRO A 345 -14.29 9.59 -20.34
CA PRO A 345 -15.12 8.64 -19.59
C PRO A 345 -15.35 7.35 -20.39
N SER A 346 -15.36 7.46 -21.73
CA SER A 346 -15.57 6.31 -22.60
C SER A 346 -14.45 5.30 -22.49
N THR A 347 -13.19 5.71 -22.53
CA THR A 347 -12.05 4.78 -22.47
C THR A 347 -11.91 4.17 -21.07
N GLU A 348 -12.04 4.98 -20.02
CA GLU A 348 -11.95 4.51 -18.64
C GLU A 348 -13.04 3.48 -18.33
N TYR A 349 -14.29 3.79 -18.66
CA TYR A 349 -15.42 2.88 -18.44
C TYR A 349 -15.36 1.64 -19.35
N ASN A 350 -14.89 1.78 -20.59
CA ASN A 350 -14.66 0.63 -21.47
C ASN A 350 -13.62 -0.35 -20.89
N THR A 351 -12.65 0.15 -20.12
CA THR A 351 -11.67 -0.72 -19.45
C THR A 351 -12.35 -1.61 -18.42
N TRP A 352 -13.36 -1.10 -17.70
CA TRP A 352 -14.13 -1.87 -16.72
C TRP A 352 -15.07 -2.90 -17.38
N THR A 353 -15.76 -2.50 -18.44
CA THR A 353 -16.71 -3.37 -19.14
C THR A 353 -16.01 -4.46 -19.95
N SER A 354 -14.82 -4.18 -20.49
CA SER A 354 -14.00 -5.16 -21.23
C SER A 354 -13.23 -6.12 -20.32
N SER A 355 -12.90 -5.71 -19.10
CA SER A 355 -12.25 -6.58 -18.10
C SER A 355 -13.23 -7.52 -17.38
N THR A 356 -14.54 -7.39 -17.63
CA THR A 356 -15.57 -8.17 -16.94
C THR A 356 -16.33 -9.06 -17.90
N GLU A 357 -16.36 -10.36 -17.62
CA GLU A 357 -17.16 -11.32 -18.38
C GLU A 357 -18.66 -11.08 -18.14
N ASN A 358 -19.48 -11.26 -19.18
CA ASN A 358 -20.94 -11.16 -19.12
C ASN A 358 -21.52 -9.79 -18.68
N PHE A 359 -20.80 -8.69 -18.93
CA PHE A 359 -21.31 -7.35 -18.65
C PHE A 359 -22.58 -7.03 -19.48
N PRO A 360 -23.70 -6.57 -18.86
CA PRO A 360 -24.96 -6.28 -19.55
C PRO A 360 -24.80 -5.31 -20.72
N PRO A 361 -25.24 -5.65 -21.95
CA PRO A 361 -25.08 -4.78 -23.11
C PRO A 361 -25.71 -3.39 -22.94
N SER A 362 -26.84 -3.29 -22.24
CA SER A 362 -27.52 -2.04 -21.93
C SER A 362 -26.68 -1.07 -21.08
N LEU A 363 -25.76 -1.62 -20.27
CA LEU A 363 -24.92 -0.87 -19.35
C LEU A 363 -23.48 -0.68 -19.87
N LYS A 364 -23.14 -1.18 -21.06
CA LYS A 364 -21.79 -1.00 -21.64
C LYS A 364 -21.53 0.43 -22.09
N ALA A 365 -22.57 1.16 -22.47
CA ALA A 365 -22.45 2.53 -22.93
C ALA A 365 -22.36 3.49 -21.74
N TRP A 366 -21.22 4.18 -21.59
CA TRP A 366 -20.96 5.09 -20.46
C TRP A 366 -22.04 6.17 -20.30
N ASN A 367 -22.63 6.63 -21.40
CA ASN A 367 -23.66 7.66 -21.44
C ASN A 367 -25.05 7.16 -21.01
N SER A 368 -25.22 5.85 -20.80
CA SER A 368 -26.44 5.24 -20.26
C SER A 368 -26.38 5.08 -18.73
N ILE A 369 -25.26 5.45 -18.09
CA ILE A 369 -25.05 5.27 -16.66
C ILE A 369 -25.58 6.48 -15.89
N ASN A 370 -26.47 6.23 -14.95
CA ASN A 370 -26.97 7.17 -13.97
C ASN A 370 -26.58 6.68 -12.56
N VAL A 371 -25.66 7.39 -11.91
CA VAL A 371 -25.12 6.97 -10.60
C VAL A 371 -26.13 7.16 -9.45
N ASP A 372 -27.18 7.96 -9.69
CA ASP A 372 -28.28 8.16 -8.74
C ASP A 372 -29.34 7.04 -8.82
N ASP A 373 -29.29 6.18 -9.85
CA ASP A 373 -30.13 4.99 -9.94
C ASP A 373 -29.53 3.84 -9.13
N GLU A 374 -30.04 3.66 -7.90
CA GLU A 374 -29.60 2.61 -6.97
C GLU A 374 -29.74 1.19 -7.55
N MET A 375 -30.74 0.94 -8.40
CA MET A 375 -30.95 -0.38 -9.00
C MET A 375 -29.87 -0.66 -10.04
N GLN A 376 -29.59 0.33 -10.90
CA GLN A 376 -28.51 0.24 -11.88
C GLN A 376 -27.15 0.09 -11.20
N LEU A 377 -26.88 0.89 -10.15
CA LEU A 377 -25.65 0.81 -9.38
C LEU A 377 -25.48 -0.57 -8.71
N CYS A 378 -26.56 -1.12 -8.14
CA CYS A 378 -26.54 -2.45 -7.53
C CYS A 378 -26.28 -3.56 -8.57
N GLU A 379 -26.81 -3.44 -9.78
CA GLU A 379 -26.55 -4.37 -10.88
C GLU A 379 -25.08 -4.35 -11.29
N ILE A 380 -24.52 -3.16 -11.53
CA ILE A 380 -23.09 -2.98 -11.84
C ILE A 380 -22.23 -3.53 -10.71
N TRP A 381 -22.55 -3.19 -9.46
CA TRP A 381 -21.80 -3.62 -8.28
C TRP A 381 -21.69 -5.14 -8.15
N LYS A 382 -22.79 -5.87 -8.34
CA LYS A 382 -22.78 -7.35 -8.26
C LYS A 382 -21.79 -7.98 -9.25
N ILE A 383 -21.58 -7.33 -10.39
CA ILE A 383 -20.74 -7.79 -11.48
C ILE A 383 -19.27 -7.39 -11.26
N VAL A 384 -19.01 -6.14 -10.83
CA VAL A 384 -17.65 -5.58 -10.83
C VAL A 384 -16.96 -5.55 -9.47
N ARG A 385 -17.64 -5.83 -8.36
CA ARG A 385 -17.10 -5.61 -7.00
C ARG A 385 -15.74 -6.26 -6.72
N TYR A 386 -15.46 -7.41 -7.35
CA TYR A 386 -14.18 -8.14 -7.22
C TYR A 386 -13.29 -8.01 -8.45
N ASN A 387 -13.65 -7.17 -9.43
CA ASN A 387 -12.85 -6.96 -10.62
C ASN A 387 -11.58 -6.16 -10.25
N GLY A 388 -10.41 -6.75 -10.47
CA GLY A 388 -9.13 -6.13 -10.14
C GLY A 388 -8.92 -4.75 -10.77
N VAL A 389 -9.41 -4.52 -12.00
CA VAL A 389 -9.30 -3.20 -12.66
C VAL A 389 -10.12 -2.13 -11.95
N VAL A 390 -11.31 -2.46 -11.48
CA VAL A 390 -12.19 -1.53 -10.77
C VAL A 390 -11.66 -1.26 -9.36
N VAL A 391 -11.16 -2.30 -8.69
CA VAL A 391 -10.49 -2.17 -7.40
C VAL A 391 -9.24 -1.30 -7.52
N ASP A 392 -8.37 -1.57 -8.48
CA ASP A 392 -7.15 -0.80 -8.76
C ASP A 392 -7.52 0.66 -9.05
N TYR A 393 -8.58 0.92 -9.81
CA TYR A 393 -9.04 2.29 -10.05
C TYR A 393 -9.38 3.03 -8.75
N PHE A 394 -10.13 2.39 -7.86
CA PHE A 394 -10.48 2.98 -6.57
C PHE A 394 -9.23 3.23 -5.71
N LEU A 395 -8.33 2.25 -5.64
CA LEU A 395 -7.07 2.34 -4.90
C LEU A 395 -6.18 3.49 -5.41
N ASN A 396 -6.05 3.61 -6.73
CA ASN A 396 -5.17 4.57 -7.39
C ASN A 396 -5.65 6.02 -7.31
N ASN A 397 -6.97 6.25 -7.21
CA ASN A 397 -7.54 7.61 -7.22
C ASN A 397 -7.93 8.11 -5.82
N PHE A 398 -8.38 7.22 -4.92
CA PHE A 398 -8.96 7.63 -3.64
C PHE A 398 -8.17 7.15 -2.42
N VAL A 399 -7.52 5.98 -2.50
CA VAL A 399 -6.85 5.38 -1.33
C VAL A 399 -5.39 5.82 -1.24
N PHE A 400 -4.53 5.37 -2.15
CA PHE A 400 -3.09 5.60 -2.04
C PHE A 400 -2.69 7.08 -2.12
N PRO A 401 -3.25 7.92 -3.02
CA PRO A 401 -2.90 9.34 -3.07
C PRO A 401 -3.14 10.08 -1.75
N ARG A 402 -4.18 9.68 -1.01
CA ARG A 402 -4.56 10.31 0.27
C ARG A 402 -3.83 9.68 1.45
N HIS A 403 -3.73 8.36 1.51
CA HIS A 403 -3.35 7.63 2.72
C HIS A 403 -1.96 6.97 2.67
N ALA A 404 -1.36 6.76 1.49
CA ALA A 404 0.02 6.22 1.37
C ALA A 404 1.07 7.31 1.67
N LYS A 405 1.18 7.67 2.95
CA LYS A 405 2.04 8.73 3.44
C LYS A 405 3.07 8.22 4.44
N GLN A 406 4.18 8.94 4.54
CA GLN A 406 5.21 8.72 5.56
C GLN A 406 5.58 10.03 6.21
N PHE A 407 5.93 9.97 7.48
CA PHE A 407 6.50 11.11 8.19
C PHE A 407 8.02 11.14 7.94
N GLU A 408 8.62 12.32 8.09
CA GLU A 408 10.07 12.45 7.96
C GLU A 408 10.80 11.54 8.95
N VAL A 409 10.39 11.59 10.21
CA VAL A 409 11.10 10.97 11.32
C VAL A 409 10.16 10.31 12.31
N LYS A 410 10.71 9.44 13.15
CA LYS A 410 9.96 8.76 14.20
C LYS A 410 10.75 8.64 15.50
N LEU A 411 10.02 8.56 16.60
CA LEU A 411 10.48 8.00 17.86
C LEU A 411 9.87 6.61 18.03
N GLN A 412 10.57 5.71 18.71
CA GLN A 412 10.10 4.36 18.93
C GLN A 412 10.41 3.87 20.35
N SER A 413 9.56 2.98 20.85
CA SER A 413 9.75 2.19 22.06
C SER A 413 9.27 0.76 21.84
N ASN A 414 9.81 -0.19 22.61
CA ASN A 414 9.50 -1.61 22.47
C ASN A 414 9.72 -2.35 23.80
N GLY A 415 9.59 -3.67 23.78
CA GLY A 415 9.74 -4.53 24.96
C GLY A 415 11.03 -4.33 25.78
N TRP A 416 12.12 -3.82 25.19
CA TRP A 416 13.35 -3.50 25.92
C TRP A 416 13.20 -2.33 26.91
N ASP A 417 12.25 -1.42 26.69
CA ASP A 417 12.02 -0.24 27.52
C ASP A 417 11.05 -0.50 28.68
N ILE A 418 10.40 -1.68 28.73
CA ILE A 418 9.43 -2.02 29.78
C ILE A 418 10.13 -2.39 31.10
N PRO A 419 11.16 -3.27 31.14
CA PRO A 419 11.85 -3.58 32.37
C PRO A 419 12.55 -2.34 32.96
N LEU A 420 12.37 -2.14 34.27
CA LEU A 420 13.03 -1.07 35.02
C LEU A 420 14.56 -1.18 34.90
N SER A 421 15.19 -0.14 34.37
CA SER A 421 16.64 -0.09 34.13
C SER A 421 17.41 0.50 35.31
N SER A 422 18.51 -0.16 35.70
CA SER A 422 19.45 0.33 36.73
C SER A 422 20.54 1.26 36.17
N LEU A 423 20.61 1.46 34.85
CA LEU A 423 21.71 2.14 34.16
C LEU A 423 21.90 3.63 34.52
N GLY A 424 20.93 4.26 35.19
CA GLY A 424 20.97 5.65 35.65
C GLY A 424 21.15 5.84 37.16
N ILE A 425 21.32 4.77 37.94
CA ILE A 425 21.52 4.86 39.40
C ILE A 425 23.03 4.95 39.65
N THR A 426 23.54 6.16 39.87
CA THR A 426 24.89 6.36 40.41
C THR A 426 24.99 5.54 41.71
N SER A 427 25.84 4.51 41.69
CA SER A 427 25.97 3.45 42.71
C SER A 427 26.43 3.94 44.09
N GLU A 428 26.52 5.24 44.33
CA GLU A 428 27.17 5.80 45.52
C GLU A 428 26.25 5.96 46.74
N ASN A 429 24.91 5.90 46.59
CA ASN A 429 23.97 6.16 47.70
C ASN A 429 22.99 5.03 48.08
N SER A 430 23.05 3.87 47.42
CA SER A 430 22.18 2.72 47.73
C SER A 430 22.73 1.91 48.91
N LYS A 431 22.34 2.27 50.13
CA LYS A 431 22.77 1.57 51.37
C LYS A 431 22.09 0.22 51.63
N SER A 432 21.11 -0.21 50.81
CA SER A 432 20.43 -1.51 50.97
C SER A 432 20.04 -2.18 49.63
N PRO A 433 20.13 -3.52 49.50
CA PRO A 433 19.67 -4.25 48.31
C PRO A 433 18.14 -4.20 48.12
N THR A 434 17.37 -3.78 49.13
CA THR A 434 15.91 -3.62 49.09
C THR A 434 15.42 -2.33 48.41
N ASP A 435 16.32 -1.39 48.10
CA ASP A 435 15.99 -0.10 47.47
C ASP A 435 16.20 -0.07 45.94
N LYS A 436 16.52 -1.22 45.31
CA LYS A 436 16.69 -1.30 43.85
C LYS A 436 15.33 -1.44 43.15
N PRO A 437 15.07 -0.68 42.07
CA PRO A 437 13.89 -0.91 41.23
C PRO A 437 14.02 -2.29 40.58
N LEU A 438 12.94 -3.07 40.61
CA LEU A 438 12.95 -4.47 40.23
C LEU A 438 11.72 -4.78 39.37
N SER A 439 11.94 -5.51 38.28
CA SER A 439 10.89 -6.07 37.44
C SER A 439 10.92 -7.59 37.56
N THR A 440 9.75 -8.22 37.75
CA THR A 440 9.65 -9.69 37.75
C THR A 440 8.49 -10.10 36.88
N GLY A 441 8.77 -10.89 35.86
CA GLY A 441 7.76 -11.43 34.96
C GLY A 441 7.41 -12.87 35.29
N PHE A 442 6.18 -13.25 34.94
CA PHE A 442 5.74 -14.63 34.91
C PHE A 442 5.30 -14.97 33.50
N SER A 443 5.68 -16.15 33.03
CA SER A 443 5.24 -16.70 31.74
C SER A 443 4.77 -18.13 31.97
N GLY A 444 3.70 -18.50 31.27
CA GLY A 444 3.24 -19.90 31.23
C GLY A 444 4.11 -20.80 30.36
N THR A 445 5.02 -20.23 29.56
CA THR A 445 5.83 -20.95 28.58
C THR A 445 7.28 -20.47 28.56
N ASN A 446 8.18 -21.27 27.98
CA ASN A 446 9.61 -21.00 27.89
C ASN A 446 10.16 -20.88 26.45
N ASP A 447 9.29 -20.86 25.43
CA ASP A 447 9.72 -20.92 24.02
C ASP A 447 10.47 -19.65 23.60
N ASN A 448 10.03 -18.48 24.08
CA ASN A 448 10.60 -17.20 23.71
C ASN A 448 11.81 -16.79 24.58
N ARG A 449 12.39 -17.71 25.37
CA ARG A 449 13.52 -17.43 26.29
C ARG A 449 14.69 -16.72 25.61
N THR A 450 15.03 -17.13 24.39
CA THR A 450 16.15 -16.57 23.62
C THR A 450 15.86 -15.18 23.05
N MET A 451 14.60 -14.76 23.08
CA MET A 451 14.09 -13.52 22.49
C MET A 451 13.71 -12.47 23.55
N LEU A 452 13.92 -12.76 24.83
CA LEU A 452 13.76 -11.79 25.91
C LEU A 452 14.85 -10.70 25.84
N PRO A 453 14.53 -9.43 26.15
CA PRO A 453 15.52 -8.37 26.28
C PRO A 453 16.69 -8.75 27.20
N LEU A 454 17.91 -8.32 26.88
CA LEU A 454 19.11 -8.69 27.67
C LEU A 454 19.15 -8.04 29.08
N ASN A 455 18.28 -7.06 29.36
CA ASN A 455 18.14 -6.43 30.66
C ASN A 455 17.18 -7.19 31.60
N ILE A 456 16.65 -8.35 31.20
CA ILE A 456 15.91 -9.28 32.04
C ILE A 456 16.44 -10.71 31.83
N GLU A 457 16.43 -11.51 32.89
CA GLU A 457 16.84 -12.91 32.83
C GLU A 457 15.69 -13.83 33.26
N GLN A 458 15.54 -14.95 32.55
CA GLN A 458 14.59 -16.00 32.94
C GLN A 458 15.24 -16.93 33.96
N GLN A 459 14.60 -17.05 35.12
CA GLN A 459 14.99 -17.98 36.18
C GLN A 459 13.92 -19.07 36.32
N ASP A 460 14.18 -20.22 35.71
CA ASP A 460 13.27 -21.36 35.76
C ASP A 460 13.25 -21.97 37.17
N LEU A 461 12.04 -22.19 37.72
CA LEU A 461 11.89 -22.84 39.02
C LEU A 461 12.12 -24.35 38.89
N ASN A 462 13.04 -24.93 39.67
CA ASN A 462 13.35 -26.37 39.63
C ASN A 462 12.10 -27.27 39.73
N SER A 463 11.10 -26.85 40.52
CA SER A 463 9.84 -27.58 40.68
C SER A 463 8.94 -27.54 39.44
N LEU A 464 9.13 -26.60 38.51
CA LEU A 464 8.32 -26.41 37.29
C LEU A 464 9.09 -26.73 36.00
N HIS A 465 10.36 -27.13 36.10
CA HIS A 465 11.19 -27.48 34.94
C HIS A 465 10.56 -28.55 34.02
N HIS A 466 9.78 -29.47 34.60
CA HIS A 466 9.14 -30.56 33.87
C HIS A 466 7.83 -30.14 33.18
N THR A 467 7.21 -29.02 33.57
CA THR A 467 5.85 -28.67 33.14
C THR A 467 5.74 -28.44 31.63
N SER A 468 6.73 -27.82 30.99
CA SER A 468 6.73 -27.65 29.52
C SER A 468 6.73 -29.00 28.78
N ALA A 469 7.46 -29.98 29.29
CA ALA A 469 7.48 -31.33 28.72
C ALA A 469 6.21 -32.11 29.10
N GLU A 470 5.72 -31.95 30.33
CA GLU A 470 4.53 -32.59 30.85
C GLU A 470 3.30 -32.28 29.98
N VAL A 471 3.12 -31.02 29.59
CA VAL A 471 1.98 -30.64 28.73
C VAL A 471 2.05 -31.31 27.36
N LEU A 472 3.25 -31.47 26.79
CA LEU A 472 3.43 -32.25 25.56
C LEU A 472 3.07 -33.73 25.77
N THR A 473 3.38 -34.32 26.93
CA THR A 473 2.97 -35.71 27.22
C THR A 473 1.46 -35.88 27.22
N TYR A 474 0.70 -34.85 27.61
CA TYR A 474 -0.76 -34.89 27.53
C TYR A 474 -1.23 -35.00 26.07
N LEU A 475 -0.67 -34.18 25.17
CA LEU A 475 -1.00 -34.21 23.73
C LEU A 475 -0.56 -35.53 23.06
N LEU A 476 0.46 -36.18 23.61
CA LEU A 476 0.98 -37.48 23.17
C LEU A 476 0.29 -38.68 23.84
N HIS A 477 -0.60 -38.47 24.80
CA HIS A 477 -1.32 -39.55 25.47
C HIS A 477 -2.22 -40.30 24.45
N PRO A 478 -2.41 -41.64 24.55
CA PRO A 478 -3.20 -42.42 23.59
C PRO A 478 -4.58 -41.82 23.24
N ARG A 479 -5.28 -41.26 24.24
CA ARG A 479 -6.56 -40.57 24.10
C ARG A 479 -6.54 -39.36 23.12
N ASN A 480 -5.39 -38.75 22.89
CA ASN A 480 -5.18 -37.53 22.10
C ASN A 480 -4.44 -37.77 20.78
N ARG A 481 -4.21 -39.03 20.40
CA ARG A 481 -3.47 -39.41 19.18
C ARG A 481 -4.22 -39.13 17.88
N HIS A 482 -5.53 -38.93 17.96
CA HIS A 482 -6.39 -38.82 16.78
C HIS A 482 -6.16 -37.50 16.06
N CYS A 483 -5.74 -37.60 14.79
CA CYS A 483 -5.72 -36.51 13.83
C CYS A 483 -6.77 -36.78 12.76
N ILE A 484 -7.53 -35.75 12.43
CA ILE A 484 -8.68 -35.81 11.56
C ILE A 484 -8.41 -34.83 10.43
N LEU A 485 -8.49 -35.33 9.20
CA LEU A 485 -8.53 -34.52 7.99
C LEU A 485 -10.00 -34.40 7.57
N PRO A 486 -10.69 -33.28 7.85
CA PRO A 486 -12.07 -33.11 7.41
C PRO A 486 -12.12 -33.10 5.89
N GLN A 487 -12.98 -33.93 5.31
CA GLN A 487 -13.13 -34.05 3.86
C GLN A 487 -14.39 -33.34 3.38
N ASP A 488 -14.31 -32.73 2.20
CA ASP A 488 -15.47 -32.23 1.45
C ASP A 488 -16.43 -33.38 1.12
N VAL A 489 -17.69 -33.26 1.55
CA VAL A 489 -18.71 -34.31 1.39
C VAL A 489 -19.20 -34.39 -0.07
N GLN A 490 -19.05 -33.32 -0.86
CA GLN A 490 -19.49 -33.26 -2.26
C GLN A 490 -18.41 -33.73 -3.24
N LYS A 491 -17.15 -33.39 -2.98
CA LYS A 491 -15.99 -33.81 -3.80
C LYS A 491 -15.28 -34.96 -3.12
N SER A 492 -15.74 -36.18 -3.41
CA SER A 492 -15.15 -37.41 -2.88
C SER A 492 -13.63 -37.43 -3.11
N ASN A 493 -12.90 -37.22 -2.01
CA ASN A 493 -11.45 -37.19 -1.85
C ASN A 493 -10.74 -35.95 -2.42
N LEU A 494 -10.19 -35.13 -1.51
CA LEU A 494 -9.13 -34.10 -1.66
C LEU A 494 -9.53 -32.62 -1.62
N GLY A 495 -10.82 -32.28 -1.49
CA GLY A 495 -11.27 -30.90 -1.27
C GLY A 495 -11.13 -30.42 0.18
N ARG A 496 -10.89 -29.11 0.40
CA ARG A 496 -11.00 -28.47 1.72
C ARG A 496 -12.46 -28.54 2.18
N ALA A 497 -12.69 -29.15 3.34
CA ALA A 497 -14.02 -29.18 3.95
C ALA A 497 -14.58 -27.77 4.16
N SER A 498 -15.86 -27.58 3.86
CA SER A 498 -16.57 -26.35 4.23
C SER A 498 -16.77 -26.28 5.75
N GLU A 499 -17.12 -25.10 6.26
CA GLU A 499 -17.47 -24.94 7.68
C GLU A 499 -18.66 -25.85 8.08
N ILE A 500 -19.62 -26.07 7.18
CA ILE A 500 -20.74 -26.99 7.40
C ILE A 500 -20.24 -28.43 7.51
N ASP A 501 -19.31 -28.85 6.63
CA ASP A 501 -18.72 -30.19 6.67
C ASP A 501 -17.96 -30.43 7.97
N LEU A 502 -17.24 -29.42 8.47
CA LEU A 502 -16.60 -29.46 9.77
C LEU A 502 -17.62 -29.68 10.89
N LEU A 503 -18.72 -28.92 10.93
CA LEU A 503 -19.77 -29.09 11.95
C LEU A 503 -20.44 -30.47 11.89
N ASN A 504 -20.66 -31.01 10.69
CA ASN A 504 -21.17 -32.37 10.50
C ASN A 504 -20.17 -33.42 11.02
N CYS A 505 -18.87 -33.23 10.77
CA CYS A 505 -17.81 -34.09 11.30
C CYS A 505 -17.79 -34.09 12.83
N LEU A 506 -17.89 -32.91 13.47
CA LEU A 506 -17.97 -32.78 14.92
C LEU A 506 -19.16 -33.55 15.50
N LYS A 507 -20.33 -33.41 14.85
CA LYS A 507 -21.55 -34.14 15.23
C LYS A 507 -21.37 -35.65 15.13
N TRP A 508 -20.82 -36.14 14.03
CA TRP A 508 -20.57 -37.58 13.82
C TRP A 508 -19.64 -38.16 14.90
N MET A 509 -18.64 -37.40 15.33
CA MET A 509 -17.69 -37.80 16.38
C MET A 509 -18.17 -37.50 17.81
N SER A 510 -19.38 -36.97 17.98
CA SER A 510 -19.92 -36.53 19.28
C SER A 510 -19.01 -35.55 20.03
N ILE A 511 -18.33 -34.66 19.29
CA ILE A 511 -17.51 -33.58 19.85
C ILE A 511 -18.37 -32.33 19.97
N ARG A 512 -18.46 -31.76 21.19
CA ARG A 512 -19.29 -30.56 21.48
C ARG A 512 -18.49 -29.29 21.74
N ILE A 513 -17.16 -29.39 21.75
CA ILE A 513 -16.27 -28.25 22.00
C ILE A 513 -15.39 -28.07 20.78
N LEU A 514 -15.49 -26.92 20.12
CA LEU A 514 -14.64 -26.52 19.01
C LEU A 514 -13.69 -25.44 19.52
N ILE A 515 -12.39 -25.75 19.52
CA ILE A 515 -11.30 -24.86 19.89
C ILE A 515 -10.61 -24.45 18.59
N ASP A 516 -11.01 -23.33 18.03
CA ASP A 516 -10.58 -22.87 16.72
C ASP A 516 -9.26 -22.08 16.76
N ALA A 517 -8.20 -22.72 17.27
CA ALA A 517 -6.86 -22.12 17.34
C ALA A 517 -6.24 -21.87 15.95
N GLY A 518 -6.69 -22.60 14.92
CA GLY A 518 -6.25 -22.45 13.54
C GLY A 518 -7.03 -21.41 12.72
N ALA A 519 -8.05 -20.74 13.29
CA ALA A 519 -8.95 -19.87 12.54
C ALA A 519 -9.45 -20.53 11.24
N GLN A 520 -10.03 -21.73 11.37
CA GLN A 520 -10.57 -22.51 10.24
C GLN A 520 -11.98 -22.07 9.87
N ILE A 521 -12.73 -21.51 10.81
CA ILE A 521 -13.97 -20.82 10.49
C ILE A 521 -13.58 -19.44 9.94
N LEU A 522 -13.89 -19.12 8.69
CA LEU A 522 -13.55 -17.87 8.02
C LEU A 522 -14.78 -17.03 7.65
N GLU A 523 -15.86 -17.66 7.20
CA GLU A 523 -17.05 -17.03 6.61
C GLU A 523 -18.15 -16.73 7.64
N MET A 524 -18.35 -17.60 8.64
CA MET A 524 -19.35 -17.37 9.68
C MET A 524 -18.80 -16.58 10.87
N ASP A 525 -19.59 -15.66 11.41
CA ASP A 525 -19.35 -15.08 12.73
C ASP A 525 -19.69 -16.09 13.85
N ASN A 526 -19.30 -15.78 15.08
CA ASN A 526 -19.41 -16.69 16.22
C ASN A 526 -20.85 -17.13 16.50
N ILE A 527 -21.81 -16.20 16.39
CA ILE A 527 -23.23 -16.48 16.64
C ILE A 527 -23.85 -17.31 15.51
N THR A 528 -23.53 -17.01 14.26
CA THR A 528 -24.03 -17.75 13.09
C THR A 528 -23.50 -19.18 13.10
N LEU A 529 -22.22 -19.36 13.41
CA LEU A 529 -21.62 -20.69 13.52
C LEU A 529 -22.33 -21.54 14.58
N VAL A 530 -22.47 -21.03 15.81
CA VAL A 530 -23.13 -21.77 16.89
C VAL A 530 -24.61 -22.00 16.58
N GLY A 531 -25.28 -21.03 15.96
CA GLY A 531 -26.67 -21.18 15.50
C GLY A 531 -26.83 -22.29 14.46
N LYS A 532 -25.94 -22.38 13.47
CA LYS A 532 -25.93 -23.49 12.50
C LYS A 532 -25.54 -24.81 13.16
N TRP A 533 -24.59 -24.81 14.08
CA TRP A 533 -24.17 -26.01 14.80
C TRP A 533 -25.29 -26.60 15.66
N LEU A 534 -26.09 -25.76 16.32
CA LEU A 534 -27.29 -26.19 17.05
C LEU A 534 -28.39 -26.78 16.14
N ARG A 535 -28.46 -26.33 14.88
CA ARG A 535 -29.36 -26.92 13.89
C ARG A 535 -28.87 -28.29 13.40
N ILE A 536 -27.57 -28.57 13.47
CA ILE A 536 -26.96 -29.86 13.10
C ILE A 536 -26.99 -30.83 14.29
N ASP A 537 -26.59 -30.39 15.49
CA ASP A 537 -26.62 -31.20 16.71
C ASP A 537 -27.92 -31.00 17.51
N HIS A 538 -28.92 -31.81 17.18
CA HIS A 538 -30.21 -31.80 17.88
C HIS A 538 -30.17 -32.31 19.34
N HIS A 539 -29.04 -32.80 19.86
CA HIS A 539 -28.94 -33.26 21.26
C HIS A 539 -28.43 -32.18 22.21
N ALA A 540 -27.82 -31.10 21.70
CA ALA A 540 -27.41 -29.98 22.54
C ALA A 540 -28.60 -29.08 22.89
N LEU A 541 -28.60 -28.55 24.11
CA LEU A 541 -29.69 -27.68 24.60
C LEU A 541 -29.43 -26.21 24.27
N ALA A 542 -28.17 -25.80 24.23
CA ALA A 542 -27.75 -24.44 23.96
C ALA A 542 -26.30 -24.42 23.44
N GLY A 543 -25.86 -23.28 22.93
CA GLY A 543 -24.50 -23.07 22.47
C GLY A 543 -23.84 -21.85 23.11
N LEU A 544 -22.60 -21.99 23.55
CA LEU A 544 -21.77 -20.93 24.11
C LEU A 544 -20.89 -20.35 23.02
N TYR A 545 -20.87 -19.03 22.94
CA TYR A 545 -19.97 -18.25 22.10
C TYR A 545 -19.56 -16.95 22.80
N PHE A 546 -18.56 -16.26 22.25
CA PHE A 546 -18.15 -14.93 22.71
C PHE A 546 -18.58 -13.86 21.71
N ASP A 547 -19.03 -12.72 22.22
CA ASP A 547 -19.42 -11.57 21.41
C ASP A 547 -18.26 -10.58 21.19
N GLU A 548 -18.54 -9.48 20.48
CA GLU A 548 -17.58 -8.42 20.16
C GLU A 548 -16.99 -7.73 21.41
N ASP A 549 -17.70 -7.78 22.55
CA ASP A 549 -17.25 -7.25 23.85
C ASP A 549 -16.38 -8.26 24.63
N ASN A 550 -16.00 -9.40 24.03
CA ASN A 550 -15.31 -10.53 24.67
C ASN A 550 -16.09 -11.12 25.87
N LYS A 551 -17.43 -11.05 25.86
CA LYS A 551 -18.27 -11.61 26.92
C LYS A 551 -18.83 -12.98 26.50
N PRO A 552 -18.87 -13.97 27.41
CA PRO A 552 -19.46 -15.26 27.11
C PRO A 552 -21.00 -15.19 27.12
N TRP A 553 -21.62 -15.65 26.04
CA TRP A 553 -23.07 -15.71 25.83
C TRP A 553 -23.56 -17.12 25.52
N ILE A 554 -24.79 -17.39 25.92
CA ILE A 554 -25.52 -18.61 25.59
C ILE A 554 -26.61 -18.29 24.57
N LEU A 555 -26.64 -19.06 23.48
CA LEU A 555 -27.71 -19.11 22.49
C LEU A 555 -28.53 -20.38 22.68
N THR A 556 -29.82 -20.25 23.00
CA THR A 556 -30.73 -21.40 23.09
C THR A 556 -31.28 -21.79 21.71
N ARG A 557 -31.88 -22.97 21.59
CA ARG A 557 -32.47 -23.45 20.34
C ARG A 557 -33.62 -22.59 19.82
N GLU A 558 -34.32 -21.92 20.73
CA GLU A 558 -35.39 -20.97 20.43
C GLU A 558 -34.84 -19.62 19.91
N GLY A 559 -33.51 -19.47 19.82
CA GLY A 559 -32.85 -18.25 19.39
C GLY A 559 -32.69 -17.19 20.49
N ARG A 560 -32.93 -17.54 21.76
CA ARG A 560 -32.76 -16.60 22.88
C ARG A 560 -31.29 -16.49 23.27
N ARG A 561 -30.82 -15.25 23.38
CA ARG A 561 -29.45 -14.89 23.79
C ARG A 561 -29.42 -14.41 25.25
N THR A 562 -28.60 -15.04 26.09
CA THR A 562 -28.48 -14.72 27.54
C THR A 562 -27.00 -14.73 27.98
N PRO A 563 -26.52 -13.79 28.81
CA PRO A 563 -25.14 -13.82 29.30
C PRO A 563 -24.87 -15.10 30.10
N LEU A 564 -23.65 -15.66 30.02
CA LEU A 564 -23.32 -16.93 30.69
C LEU A 564 -23.68 -16.89 32.18
N ILE A 565 -23.24 -15.85 32.91
CA ILE A 565 -23.46 -15.66 34.36
C ILE A 565 -24.94 -15.63 34.76
N ALA A 566 -25.83 -15.23 33.85
CA ALA A 566 -27.27 -15.13 34.08
C ALA A 566 -28.03 -16.35 33.51
N SER A 567 -27.30 -17.33 32.96
CA SER A 567 -27.88 -18.51 32.34
C SER A 567 -27.92 -19.69 33.33
N PRO A 568 -28.85 -20.65 33.13
CA PRO A 568 -28.87 -21.88 33.93
C PRO A 568 -27.65 -22.80 33.67
N PHE A 569 -26.80 -22.47 32.70
CA PHE A 569 -25.62 -23.26 32.30
C PHE A 569 -24.31 -22.75 32.91
N THR A 570 -24.35 -21.74 33.80
CA THR A 570 -23.14 -21.15 34.42
C THR A 570 -22.28 -22.19 35.15
N ASP A 571 -22.93 -23.11 35.87
CA ASP A 571 -22.26 -24.11 36.71
C ASP A 571 -22.01 -25.44 35.99
N ASP A 572 -22.74 -25.73 34.90
CA ASP A 572 -22.60 -26.96 34.12
C ASP A 572 -22.83 -26.72 32.61
N LEU A 573 -21.77 -26.94 31.83
CA LEU A 573 -21.76 -26.80 30.37
C LEU A 573 -21.91 -28.14 29.63
N SER A 574 -22.21 -29.25 30.32
CA SER A 574 -22.21 -30.62 29.74
C SER A 574 -23.18 -30.81 28.56
N ASN A 575 -24.29 -30.07 28.54
CA ASN A 575 -25.31 -30.15 27.49
C ASN A 575 -25.22 -29.00 26.47
N CYS A 576 -24.12 -28.24 26.49
CA CYS A 576 -23.90 -27.12 25.58
C CYS A 576 -22.89 -27.46 24.48
N LEU A 577 -23.10 -26.89 23.29
CA LEU A 577 -22.04 -26.71 22.31
C LEU A 577 -21.17 -25.53 22.78
N ILE A 578 -19.86 -25.60 22.58
CA ILE A 578 -18.95 -24.55 23.01
C ILE A 578 -18.05 -24.22 21.83
N TYR A 579 -18.13 -22.98 21.37
CA TYR A 579 -17.22 -22.46 20.37
C TYR A 579 -16.26 -21.45 21.00
N LEU A 580 -14.97 -21.76 20.89
CA LEU A 580 -13.88 -20.84 21.20
C LEU A 580 -13.22 -20.48 19.87
N ASP A 581 -13.38 -19.24 19.43
CA ASP A 581 -12.64 -18.71 18.30
C ASP A 581 -11.15 -18.52 18.65
N GLU A 582 -10.34 -18.10 17.68
CA GLU A 582 -8.90 -17.88 17.85
C GLU A 582 -8.59 -16.91 19.01
N ALA A 583 -9.28 -15.77 19.08
CA ALA A 583 -9.07 -14.75 20.12
C ALA A 583 -9.33 -15.29 21.52
N HIS A 584 -10.35 -16.14 21.67
CA HIS A 584 -10.80 -16.68 22.94
C HIS A 584 -10.14 -18.02 23.30
N THR A 585 -9.15 -18.48 22.51
CA THR A 585 -8.30 -19.62 22.90
C THR A 585 -7.22 -19.28 23.93
N ARG A 586 -6.98 -17.99 24.19
CA ARG A 586 -6.08 -17.47 25.24
C ARG A 586 -6.87 -16.68 26.29
N GLY A 587 -6.40 -16.70 27.55
CA GLY A 587 -6.96 -15.88 28.65
C GLY A 587 -8.34 -16.31 29.21
N THR A 588 -9.17 -17.02 28.45
CA THR A 588 -10.50 -17.45 28.90
C THR A 588 -10.45 -18.63 29.88
N ASP A 589 -11.24 -18.59 30.95
CA ASP A 589 -11.33 -19.68 31.93
C ASP A 589 -12.79 -20.15 32.08
N LEU A 590 -13.10 -21.29 31.47
CA LEU A 590 -14.41 -21.93 31.52
C LEU A 590 -14.33 -23.24 32.29
N ARG A 591 -15.35 -23.53 33.11
CA ARG A 591 -15.47 -24.81 33.81
C ARG A 591 -16.04 -25.87 32.87
N LEU A 592 -15.15 -26.48 32.09
CA LEU A 592 -15.53 -27.52 31.14
C LEU A 592 -15.75 -28.88 31.85
N PRO A 593 -16.68 -29.72 31.36
CA PRO A 593 -16.99 -31.02 31.97
C PRO A 593 -15.76 -31.96 32.04
N PRO A 594 -15.64 -32.84 33.05
CA PRO A 594 -14.50 -33.76 33.17
C PRO A 594 -14.33 -34.70 31.97
N GLY A 595 -15.42 -35.15 31.34
CA GLY A 595 -15.39 -36.03 30.17
C GLY A 595 -15.33 -35.29 28.82
N ALA A 596 -15.04 -33.98 28.83
CA ALA A 596 -15.09 -33.17 27.62
C ALA A 596 -14.02 -33.59 26.59
N LYS A 597 -14.45 -33.66 25.33
CA LYS A 597 -13.57 -33.82 24.16
C LYS A 597 -13.61 -32.56 23.32
N GLY A 598 -12.45 -31.98 23.03
CA GLY A 598 -12.30 -30.80 22.18
C GLY A 598 -11.80 -31.14 20.78
N ALA A 599 -12.35 -30.48 19.76
CA ALA A 599 -11.76 -30.40 18.43
C ALA A 599 -10.80 -29.22 18.39
N LEU A 600 -9.51 -29.48 18.23
CA LEU A 600 -8.47 -28.45 18.16
C LEU A 600 -8.05 -28.25 16.71
N THR A 601 -8.36 -27.09 16.13
CA THR A 601 -8.01 -26.81 14.73
C THR A 601 -6.56 -26.35 14.60
N LEU A 602 -5.94 -26.69 13.47
CA LEU A 602 -4.57 -26.27 13.12
C LEU A 602 -4.56 -25.37 11.89
N ARG A 603 -3.55 -24.50 11.78
CA ARG A 603 -3.26 -23.70 10.58
C ARG A 603 -1.79 -23.74 10.21
N PHE A 604 -1.48 -23.55 8.93
CA PHE A 604 -0.10 -23.53 8.46
C PHE A 604 0.72 -22.44 9.20
N GLY A 605 1.91 -22.81 9.70
CA GLY A 605 2.77 -21.92 10.49
C GLY A 605 2.35 -21.72 11.96
N GLN A 606 1.42 -22.53 12.49
CA GLN A 606 1.06 -22.50 13.91
C GLN A 606 2.21 -23.02 14.79
N THR A 607 2.43 -22.38 15.94
CA THR A 607 3.51 -22.72 16.88
C THR A 607 3.04 -23.62 18.02
N LYS A 608 4.01 -24.22 18.72
CA LYS A 608 3.76 -25.04 19.92
C LYS A 608 2.96 -24.25 20.94
N ASP A 609 3.47 -23.09 21.37
CA ASP A 609 2.86 -22.32 22.46
C ASP A 609 1.42 -21.93 22.19
N HIS A 610 1.11 -21.45 20.97
CA HIS A 610 -0.26 -21.12 20.60
C HIS A 610 -1.18 -22.34 20.74
N THR A 611 -0.76 -23.49 20.20
CA THR A 611 -1.55 -24.73 20.23
C THR A 611 -1.72 -25.28 21.64
N VAL A 612 -0.66 -25.25 22.45
CA VAL A 612 -0.67 -25.71 23.83
C VAL A 612 -1.57 -24.83 24.69
N GLN A 613 -1.48 -23.51 24.56
CA GLN A 613 -2.33 -22.58 25.32
C GLN A 613 -3.82 -22.77 25.02
N ALA A 614 -4.15 -23.05 23.75
CA ALA A 614 -5.50 -23.39 23.31
C ALA A 614 -5.96 -24.75 23.84
N ALA A 615 -5.13 -25.79 23.72
CA ALA A 615 -5.45 -27.12 24.25
C ALA A 615 -5.69 -27.10 25.77
N MET A 616 -4.91 -26.30 26.50
CA MET A 616 -5.01 -26.14 27.95
C MET A 616 -6.26 -25.37 28.42
N ARG A 617 -7.14 -24.91 27.51
CA ARG A 617 -8.52 -24.53 27.91
C ARG A 617 -9.26 -25.73 28.51
N LEU A 618 -8.92 -26.95 28.09
CA LEU A 618 -9.27 -28.19 28.77
C LEU A 618 -8.32 -28.42 29.94
N ARG A 619 -8.60 -27.78 31.09
CA ARG A 619 -7.74 -27.81 32.29
C ARG A 619 -7.46 -29.22 32.84
N GLN A 620 -8.28 -30.22 32.50
CA GLN A 620 -8.13 -31.61 32.93
C GLN A 620 -7.56 -32.52 31.83
N LEU A 621 -6.87 -31.97 30.81
CA LEU A 621 -6.28 -32.72 29.70
C LEU A 621 -5.29 -33.83 30.14
N GLY A 622 -4.58 -33.60 31.24
CA GLY A 622 -3.67 -34.59 31.82
C GLY A 622 -4.37 -35.75 32.54
N THR A 623 -5.68 -35.69 32.77
CA THR A 623 -6.40 -36.67 33.61
C THR A 623 -7.59 -37.30 32.92
N THR A 624 -8.61 -36.53 32.53
CA THR A 624 -9.93 -37.03 32.08
C THR A 624 -10.32 -36.49 30.71
N GLN A 625 -10.08 -35.19 30.45
CA GLN A 625 -10.42 -34.54 29.19
C GLN A 625 -9.51 -35.01 28.04
N SER A 626 -9.97 -34.83 26.81
CA SER A 626 -9.21 -35.20 25.61
C SER A 626 -9.41 -34.21 24.45
N ILE A 627 -8.54 -34.29 23.45
CA ILE A 627 -8.64 -33.54 22.20
C ILE A 627 -8.54 -34.48 21.00
N ALA A 628 -8.99 -34.00 19.85
CA ALA A 628 -8.60 -34.51 18.55
C ALA A 628 -8.14 -33.34 17.68
N PHE A 629 -7.08 -33.54 16.91
CA PHE A 629 -6.54 -32.51 16.02
C PHE A 629 -7.33 -32.49 14.72
N PHE A 630 -7.78 -31.31 14.30
CA PHE A 630 -8.47 -31.08 13.04
C PHE A 630 -7.52 -30.36 12.09
N ILE A 631 -7.06 -31.10 11.09
CA ILE A 631 -5.95 -30.73 10.23
C ILE A 631 -6.49 -30.44 8.83
N PRO A 632 -6.38 -29.20 8.31
CA PRO A 632 -6.75 -28.91 6.92
C PRO A 632 -5.71 -29.51 5.94
N PRO A 633 -6.07 -29.72 4.66
CA PRO A 633 -5.18 -30.35 3.68
C PRO A 633 -3.78 -29.73 3.57
N GLU A 634 -3.69 -28.39 3.62
CA GLU A 634 -2.40 -27.68 3.54
C GLU A 634 -1.47 -27.97 4.74
N VAL A 635 -2.04 -28.16 5.93
CA VAL A 635 -1.26 -28.51 7.13
C VAL A 635 -0.88 -29.98 7.10
N HIS A 636 -1.80 -30.84 6.67
CA HIS A 636 -1.53 -32.27 6.52
C HIS A 636 -0.35 -32.51 5.57
N GLN A 637 -0.34 -31.84 4.41
CA GLN A 637 0.78 -31.91 3.47
C GLN A 637 2.08 -31.41 4.11
N SER A 638 2.05 -30.30 4.84
CA SER A 638 3.23 -29.75 5.51
C SER A 638 3.81 -30.69 6.57
N ILE A 639 2.96 -31.38 7.34
CA ILE A 639 3.40 -32.37 8.33
C ILE A 639 3.99 -33.59 7.60
N ALA A 640 3.30 -34.08 6.57
CA ALA A 640 3.76 -35.22 5.79
C ALA A 640 5.15 -34.97 5.17
N ASP A 641 5.38 -33.77 4.63
CA ASP A 641 6.66 -33.35 4.06
C ASP A 641 7.78 -33.35 5.10
N LEU A 642 7.52 -32.84 6.31
CA LEU A 642 8.50 -32.83 7.40
C LEU A 642 8.87 -34.24 7.86
N GLN A 643 7.90 -35.15 7.89
CA GLN A 643 8.10 -36.54 8.29
C GLN A 643 8.67 -37.42 7.17
N GLY A 644 8.70 -36.93 5.93
CA GLY A 644 9.10 -37.72 4.76
C GLY A 644 8.10 -38.83 4.41
N ILE A 645 6.83 -38.63 4.74
CA ILE A 645 5.72 -39.56 4.44
C ILE A 645 4.80 -38.98 3.36
N THR A 646 3.88 -39.81 2.86
CA THR A 646 2.90 -39.39 1.84
C THR A 646 1.63 -38.82 2.48
N MET A 647 0.85 -38.06 1.70
CA MET A 647 -0.46 -37.53 2.11
C MET A 647 -1.51 -38.62 2.42
N HIS A 648 -1.24 -39.89 2.08
CA HIS A 648 -2.11 -41.02 2.34
C HIS A 648 -1.74 -41.77 3.62
N ASP A 649 -0.57 -41.49 4.18
CA ASP A 649 -0.12 -42.10 5.42
C ASP A 649 -0.87 -41.47 6.61
N GLN A 650 -1.08 -42.27 7.66
CA GLN A 650 -1.76 -41.79 8.86
C GLN A 650 -0.83 -40.88 9.65
N ILE A 651 -1.30 -39.66 9.86
CA ILE A 651 -0.68 -38.69 10.77
C ILE A 651 -1.26 -38.87 12.15
N ASP A 652 -0.42 -38.86 13.18
CA ASP A 652 -0.84 -38.85 14.58
C ASP A 652 -0.36 -37.60 15.33
N SER A 653 -0.68 -37.51 16.63
CA SER A 653 -0.30 -36.33 17.40
C SER A 653 1.21 -36.15 17.58
N ALA A 654 2.06 -37.18 17.46
CA ALA A 654 3.52 -37.00 17.52
C ALA A 654 4.03 -36.24 16.30
N ASP A 655 3.53 -36.57 15.11
CA ASP A 655 3.89 -35.89 13.87
C ASP A 655 3.51 -34.40 13.95
N VAL A 656 2.30 -34.11 14.44
CA VAL A 656 1.82 -32.74 14.69
C VAL A 656 2.74 -32.00 15.66
N ILE A 657 3.12 -32.62 16.78
CA ILE A 657 3.94 -31.96 17.80
C ILE A 657 5.35 -31.66 17.28
N GLN A 658 5.96 -32.58 16.52
CA GLN A 658 7.25 -32.33 15.88
C GLN A 658 7.16 -31.15 14.89
N TRP A 659 6.08 -31.10 14.10
CA TRP A 659 5.83 -30.00 13.19
C TRP A 659 5.60 -28.66 13.90
N LEU A 660 4.88 -28.63 15.02
CA LEU A 660 4.69 -27.43 15.84
C LEU A 660 6.01 -26.92 16.43
N LEU A 661 6.91 -27.83 16.83
CA LEU A 661 8.24 -27.49 17.32
C LEU A 661 9.12 -26.90 16.21
N ASP A 662 9.13 -27.53 15.04
CA ASP A 662 9.87 -27.03 13.87
C ASP A 662 9.40 -25.62 13.47
N ASN A 663 8.09 -25.41 13.37
CA ASN A 663 7.51 -24.08 13.11
C ASN A 663 7.90 -23.04 14.18
N THR A 664 8.02 -23.46 15.44
CA THR A 664 8.41 -22.56 16.54
C THR A 664 9.86 -22.10 16.38
N CYS A 665 10.76 -23.03 16.05
CA CYS A 665 12.16 -22.70 15.73
C CYS A 665 12.26 -21.76 14.52
N ASP A 666 11.59 -22.11 13.42
CA ASP A 666 11.53 -21.29 12.20
C ASP A 666 11.04 -19.86 12.50
N GLN A 667 9.99 -19.71 13.32
CA GLN A 667 9.44 -18.41 13.70
C GLN A 667 10.42 -17.59 14.57
N ILE A 668 11.12 -18.24 15.52
CA ILE A 668 12.12 -17.56 16.36
C ILE A 668 13.28 -17.08 15.50
N GLU A 669 13.77 -17.90 14.57
CA GLU A 669 14.84 -17.53 13.65
C GLU A 669 14.47 -16.31 12.79
N GLN A 670 13.24 -16.27 12.26
CA GLN A 670 12.74 -15.14 11.46
C GLN A 670 12.72 -13.82 12.25
N LEU A 671 12.49 -13.85 13.57
CA LEU A 671 12.43 -12.66 14.41
C LEU A 671 13.81 -12.16 14.90
N GLN A 672 14.88 -12.94 14.74
CA GLN A 672 16.22 -12.58 15.26
C GLN A 672 16.78 -11.25 14.71
N PRO A 673 16.66 -10.93 13.40
CA PRO A 673 17.18 -9.66 12.88
C PRO A 673 16.49 -8.44 13.49
N LEU A 674 15.19 -8.56 13.75
CA LEU A 674 14.40 -7.53 14.40
C LEU A 674 14.81 -7.37 15.87
N TYR A 675 14.94 -8.48 16.60
CA TYR A 675 15.44 -8.48 17.98
C TYR A 675 16.80 -7.78 18.08
N TYR A 676 17.72 -8.06 17.15
CA TYR A 676 19.02 -7.38 17.05
C TYR A 676 18.86 -5.87 16.85
N SER A 677 18.01 -5.45 15.91
CA SER A 677 17.77 -4.04 15.62
C SER A 677 17.21 -3.29 16.83
N GLN A 678 16.25 -3.89 17.55
CA GLN A 678 15.65 -3.30 18.75
C GLN A 678 16.66 -3.17 19.89
N GLY A 679 17.46 -4.21 20.14
CA GLY A 679 18.49 -4.19 21.18
C GLY A 679 19.60 -3.17 20.90
N MET A 680 20.02 -3.05 19.64
CA MET A 680 21.00 -2.03 19.24
C MET A 680 20.45 -0.61 19.39
N ASP A 681 19.19 -0.38 19.03
CA ASP A 681 18.54 0.92 19.23
C ASP A 681 18.40 1.26 20.73
N TYR A 682 18.00 0.31 21.57
CA TYR A 682 17.96 0.49 23.02
C TYR A 682 19.34 0.91 23.56
N CYS A 683 20.40 0.19 23.19
CA CYS A 683 21.76 0.52 23.63
C CYS A 683 22.19 1.91 23.18
N ARG A 684 21.89 2.30 21.94
CA ARG A 684 22.15 3.64 21.40
C ARG A 684 21.43 4.73 22.21
N ARG A 685 20.11 4.57 22.45
CA ARG A 685 19.31 5.54 23.20
C ARG A 685 19.75 5.67 24.65
N MET A 686 20.10 4.57 25.30
CA MET A 686 20.61 4.58 26.67
C MET A 686 21.99 5.23 26.76
N GLN A 687 22.88 4.94 25.82
CA GLN A 687 24.20 5.58 25.76
C GLN A 687 24.08 7.10 25.55
N ALA A 688 23.20 7.54 24.65
CA ALA A 688 22.94 8.97 24.41
C ALA A 688 22.45 9.69 25.68
N ALA A 689 21.64 9.03 26.51
CA ALA A 689 21.20 9.59 27.79
C ALA A 689 22.35 9.72 28.80
N LEU A 690 23.34 8.81 28.77
CA LEU A 690 24.54 8.86 29.61
C LEU A 690 25.54 9.93 29.15
N ASP A 691 25.70 10.09 27.83
CA ASP A 691 26.63 11.07 27.25
C ASP A 691 26.12 12.52 27.38
N HIS A 692 24.81 12.70 27.53
CA HIS A 692 24.15 14.00 27.59
C HIS A 692 23.24 14.18 28.82
N PRO A 693 23.72 14.00 30.06
CA PRO A 693 22.88 13.91 31.26
C PRO A 693 22.04 15.17 31.55
N LYS A 694 22.37 16.32 30.96
CA LYS A 694 21.65 17.59 31.12
C LYS A 694 20.83 17.95 29.87
N PHE A 695 20.45 16.98 29.04
CA PHE A 695 19.59 17.19 27.86
C PHE A 695 18.25 17.91 28.16
N SER A 696 17.76 17.83 29.40
CA SER A 696 16.53 18.53 29.82
C SER A 696 16.75 20.04 29.99
N THR A 697 17.92 20.48 30.43
CA THR A 697 18.22 21.88 30.78
C THR A 697 19.11 22.60 29.77
N ILE A 698 20.14 21.92 29.24
CA ILE A 698 21.13 22.51 28.33
C ILE A 698 20.73 22.27 26.87
N LYS A 699 20.57 23.36 26.08
CA LYS A 699 20.12 23.30 24.67
C LYS A 699 21.09 22.50 23.77
N ALA A 700 22.40 22.63 23.98
CA ALA A 700 23.41 21.91 23.18
C ALA A 700 23.32 20.39 23.41
N GLU A 701 23.33 19.94 24.67
CA GLU A 701 23.14 18.53 25.02
C GLU A 701 21.78 17.99 24.56
N ARG A 702 20.72 18.82 24.64
CA ARG A 702 19.39 18.46 24.10
C ARG A 702 19.44 18.15 22.62
N LYS A 703 20.09 19.01 21.82
CA LYS A 703 20.17 18.84 20.37
C LYS A 703 20.91 17.55 20.02
N SER A 704 22.03 17.26 20.68
CA SER A 704 22.77 16.01 20.47
C SER A 704 21.97 14.78 20.90
N TYR A 705 21.32 14.82 22.07
CA TYR A 705 20.45 13.72 22.53
C TYR A 705 19.29 13.46 21.56
N VAL A 706 18.59 14.52 21.12
CA VAL A 706 17.46 14.41 20.17
C VAL A 706 17.93 13.82 18.85
N GLN A 707 19.10 14.22 18.32
CA GLN A 707 19.67 13.63 17.11
C GLN A 707 19.92 12.12 17.26
N GLU A 708 20.36 11.67 18.43
CA GLU A 708 20.65 10.25 18.72
C GLU A 708 19.41 9.41 19.04
N ILE A 709 18.27 9.97 19.46
CA ILE A 709 17.04 9.19 19.68
C ILE A 709 16.11 9.22 18.47
N LYS A 710 16.22 10.25 17.63
CA LYS A 710 15.50 10.41 16.37
C LYS A 710 15.92 9.33 15.37
N GLN A 711 14.95 8.81 14.61
CA GLN A 711 15.19 7.89 13.51
C GLN A 711 14.50 8.41 12.25
N ASP A 712 15.13 8.22 11.09
CA ASP A 712 14.54 8.53 9.80
C ASP A 712 13.45 7.50 9.49
N GLU A 713 12.21 7.97 9.34
CA GLU A 713 11.08 7.14 8.92
C GLU A 713 10.95 7.15 7.39
N LYS A 714 11.11 8.32 6.78
CA LYS A 714 11.12 8.46 5.33
C LYS A 714 12.39 7.84 4.75
N GLN A 715 12.23 6.76 4.00
CA GLN A 715 13.33 6.07 3.34
C GLN A 715 13.08 6.00 1.83
N SER A 716 14.12 6.33 1.05
CA SER A 716 14.06 6.14 -0.40
C SER A 716 14.14 4.66 -0.76
N LEU A 717 13.55 4.28 -1.90
CA LEU A 717 13.64 2.92 -2.44
C LEU A 717 15.08 2.47 -2.62
N GLN A 718 15.98 3.39 -2.98
CA GLN A 718 17.41 3.12 -3.06
C GLN A 718 18.01 2.80 -1.68
N SER A 719 17.67 3.55 -0.62
CA SER A 719 18.17 3.28 0.74
C SER A 719 17.68 1.93 1.29
N LEU A 720 16.45 1.55 0.95
CA LEU A 720 15.82 0.29 1.34
C LEU A 720 16.46 -0.93 0.65
N TYR A 721 16.67 -0.86 -0.67
CA TYR A 721 16.92 -2.04 -1.50
C TYR A 721 18.28 -2.10 -2.19
N GLU A 722 19.09 -1.05 -2.12
CA GLU A 722 20.44 -1.11 -2.65
C GLU A 722 21.28 -2.14 -1.88
N PRO A 723 21.95 -3.09 -2.57
CA PRO A 723 22.80 -4.07 -1.91
C PRO A 723 23.92 -3.37 -1.13
N LYS A 724 23.95 -3.57 0.18
CA LYS A 724 25.04 -3.09 1.03
C LYS A 724 26.28 -3.96 0.78
N THR A 725 27.10 -3.60 -0.21
CA THR A 725 28.52 -4.05 -0.28
C THR A 725 29.15 -3.78 1.08
N LYS A 726 29.95 -4.70 1.64
CA LYS A 726 30.59 -4.65 2.98
C LYS A 726 31.31 -3.31 3.25
N SER A 727 30.56 -2.24 3.42
CA SER A 727 30.96 -1.01 4.06
C SER A 727 30.97 -1.37 5.54
N ARG A 728 32.11 -1.13 6.19
CA ARG A 728 32.20 -1.17 7.65
C ARG A 728 30.97 -0.46 8.20
N LEU A 729 30.18 -1.17 9.01
CA LEU A 729 29.11 -0.55 9.81
C LEU A 729 29.70 0.75 10.40
N PRO A 730 29.10 1.93 10.13
CA PRO A 730 29.57 3.17 10.73
C PRO A 730 29.56 2.97 12.24
N GLY A 731 30.73 3.03 12.86
CA GLY A 731 30.90 2.87 14.30
C GLY A 731 30.59 1.45 14.80
N MET A 732 31.64 0.66 15.05
CA MET A 732 31.56 -0.32 16.13
C MET A 732 31.36 0.51 17.40
N HIS A 733 30.11 0.79 17.79
CA HIS A 733 29.79 1.58 18.97
C HIS A 733 30.35 0.86 20.19
N THR A 734 31.56 1.22 20.58
CA THR A 734 32.07 0.88 21.90
C THR A 734 31.33 1.77 22.88
N SER A 735 30.38 1.18 23.61
CA SER A 735 29.75 1.83 24.75
C SER A 735 30.82 2.17 25.79
N SER A 736 30.71 3.36 26.39
CA SER A 736 31.54 3.76 27.54
C SER A 736 31.09 3.06 28.83
N ASN A 737 29.83 2.61 28.88
CA ASN A 737 29.26 1.84 29.98
C ASN A 737 29.50 0.33 29.81
N GLU A 738 29.95 -0.36 30.87
CA GLU A 738 30.27 -1.79 30.85
C GLU A 738 29.06 -2.70 30.57
N ILE A 739 27.88 -2.39 31.12
CA ILE A 739 26.66 -3.19 30.94
C ILE A 739 26.20 -3.11 29.48
N LEU A 740 26.09 -1.89 28.94
CA LEU A 740 25.72 -1.67 27.54
C LEU A 740 26.75 -2.29 26.58
N LYS A 741 28.04 -2.23 26.92
CA LYS A 741 29.10 -2.91 26.15
C LYS A 741 28.89 -4.43 26.15
N GLY A 742 28.51 -5.02 27.28
CA GLY A 742 28.12 -6.43 27.38
C GLY A 742 26.95 -6.78 26.47
N PHE A 743 25.88 -5.98 26.47
CA PHE A 743 24.73 -6.17 25.58
C PHE A 743 25.12 -6.11 24.10
N ILE A 744 25.92 -5.12 23.70
CA ILE A 744 26.39 -4.97 22.32
C ILE A 744 27.24 -6.18 21.88
N LEU A 745 28.10 -6.70 22.75
CA LEU A 745 28.92 -7.89 22.46
C LEU A 745 28.04 -9.12 22.24
N GLU A 746 27.08 -9.36 23.13
CA GLU A 746 26.14 -10.49 23.05
C GLU A 746 25.26 -10.39 21.79
N LEU A 747 24.70 -9.21 21.49
CA LEU A 747 23.91 -8.98 20.28
C LEU A 747 24.73 -9.27 19.01
N ASN A 748 26.00 -8.83 18.97
CA ASN A 748 26.88 -9.12 17.84
C ASN A 748 27.31 -10.58 17.76
N ALA A 749 27.42 -11.29 18.89
CA ALA A 749 27.66 -12.73 18.91
C ALA A 749 26.47 -13.48 18.31
N ARG A 750 25.25 -13.19 18.76
CA ARG A 750 24.00 -13.77 18.23
C ARG A 750 23.82 -13.49 16.73
N ARG A 751 24.15 -12.27 16.28
CA ARG A 751 24.11 -11.92 14.85
C ARG A 751 25.09 -12.73 14.01
N LYS A 752 26.27 -13.10 14.54
CA LYS A 752 27.25 -13.91 13.81
C LYS A 752 26.83 -15.37 13.72
N THR A 753 26.12 -15.89 14.72
CA THR A 753 25.58 -17.26 14.71
C THR A 753 24.36 -17.40 13.82
N PHE A 754 23.68 -16.31 13.47
CA PHE A 754 22.58 -16.32 12.51
C PHE A 754 23.05 -16.75 11.12
N GLN A 755 22.53 -17.87 10.64
CA GLN A 755 22.68 -18.32 9.26
C GLN A 755 21.33 -18.11 8.56
N ASP A 756 21.34 -17.34 7.48
CA ASP A 756 20.14 -17.24 6.63
C ASP A 756 19.98 -18.57 5.87
N THR A 757 19.04 -19.39 6.33
CA THR A 757 18.67 -20.69 5.73
C THR A 757 17.91 -20.52 4.41
N GLY A 758 17.80 -19.30 3.88
CA GLY A 758 16.99 -19.02 2.70
C GLY A 758 15.51 -19.07 3.01
N LYS A 759 15.11 -18.83 4.26
CA LYS A 759 13.72 -18.61 4.71
C LYS A 759 13.50 -17.19 5.28
N ALA A 760 14.56 -16.51 5.71
CA ALA A 760 14.45 -15.21 6.36
C ALA A 760 14.21 -14.07 5.35
N VAL A 761 13.31 -13.15 5.70
CA VAL A 761 13.09 -11.91 4.94
C VAL A 761 14.20 -10.91 5.31
N HIS A 762 14.52 -9.97 4.42
CA HIS A 762 15.55 -8.95 4.69
C HIS A 762 15.23 -8.14 5.96
N ALA A 763 16.25 -7.76 6.75
CA ALA A 763 16.08 -7.09 8.05
C ALA A 763 15.27 -5.78 8.02
N SER A 764 15.22 -5.08 6.88
CA SER A 764 14.36 -3.90 6.69
C SER A 764 12.89 -4.28 6.46
N ALA A 765 12.63 -5.38 5.74
CA ALA A 765 11.29 -5.91 5.56
C ALA A 765 10.76 -6.47 6.88
N LEU A 766 11.62 -7.04 7.74
CA LEU A 766 11.29 -7.46 9.12
C LEU A 766 10.87 -6.31 10.06
N GLN A 767 10.80 -5.06 9.58
CA GLN A 767 9.93 -4.02 10.15
C GLN A 767 8.42 -4.29 9.92
N GLU A 768 8.08 -5.47 9.36
CA GLU A 768 6.86 -6.29 9.40
C GLU A 768 6.08 -6.31 10.72
N VAL A 769 6.58 -5.66 11.74
CA VAL A 769 6.07 -5.68 13.09
C VAL A 769 4.74 -4.97 13.15
N GLU A 770 3.82 -5.51 13.94
CA GLU A 770 2.66 -4.77 14.42
C GLU A 770 3.19 -3.54 15.17
N GLN A 771 3.16 -2.40 14.49
CA GLN A 771 3.57 -1.14 15.07
C GLN A 771 2.31 -0.45 15.54
N GLU A 772 2.11 -0.42 16.85
CA GLU A 772 1.14 0.48 17.41
C GLU A 772 1.59 1.91 17.14
N ARG A 773 0.78 2.62 16.38
CA ARG A 773 1.11 3.96 15.92
C ARG A 773 0.15 4.95 16.54
N GLU A 774 0.69 5.81 17.39
CA GLU A 774 -0.07 6.93 17.91
C GLU A 774 0.27 8.17 17.11
N VAL A 775 -0.67 8.65 16.29
CA VAL A 775 -0.54 9.89 15.53
C VAL A 775 -1.21 11.02 16.32
N ALA A 776 -0.53 12.15 16.46
CA ALA A 776 -1.18 13.38 16.90
C ALA A 776 -1.89 13.99 15.71
N PHE A 777 -3.18 14.36 15.85
CA PHE A 777 -3.89 15.07 14.79
C PHE A 777 -3.19 16.41 14.53
N GLU A 778 -2.50 16.51 13.40
CA GLU A 778 -2.01 17.79 12.89
C GLU A 778 -3.13 18.42 12.05
N VAL A 779 -3.42 19.69 12.34
CA VAL A 779 -4.41 20.49 11.63
C VAL A 779 -4.00 20.62 10.16
N GLU A 780 -4.98 20.47 9.27
CA GLU A 780 -4.84 20.48 7.83
C GLU A 780 -4.06 21.69 7.30
N SER A 781 -3.17 21.43 6.34
CA SER A 781 -2.52 22.49 5.57
C SER A 781 -3.55 23.20 4.69
N VAL A 782 -3.84 24.46 5.01
CA VAL A 782 -4.65 25.35 4.18
C VAL A 782 -3.93 25.57 2.85
N ARG A 783 -4.46 25.02 1.76
CA ARG A 783 -4.00 25.35 0.40
C ARG A 783 -4.34 26.81 0.12
N GLN A 784 -3.34 27.69 0.09
CA GLN A 784 -3.50 28.98 -0.55
C GLN A 784 -3.74 28.77 -2.05
N VAL A 785 -4.96 29.06 -2.49
CA VAL A 785 -5.30 29.11 -3.91
C VAL A 785 -4.51 30.26 -4.51
N LYS A 786 -3.45 29.94 -5.28
CA LYS A 786 -2.75 30.93 -6.09
C LYS A 786 -3.76 31.48 -7.10
N LYS A 787 -4.20 32.73 -6.90
CA LYS A 787 -5.09 33.40 -7.84
C LYS A 787 -4.44 33.37 -9.24
N PRO A 788 -5.17 32.99 -10.30
CA PRO A 788 -4.63 32.97 -11.66
C PRO A 788 -4.03 34.33 -12.00
N GLN A 789 -2.82 34.33 -12.56
CA GLN A 789 -2.22 35.56 -13.05
C GLN A 789 -2.98 36.01 -14.30
N HIS A 790 -3.46 37.25 -14.32
CA HIS A 790 -4.12 37.83 -15.48
C HIS A 790 -3.07 38.25 -16.51
N TYR A 791 -3.19 37.75 -17.75
CA TYR A 791 -2.33 38.11 -18.87
C TYR A 791 -3.08 38.99 -19.86
N ALA A 792 -2.42 40.03 -20.38
CA ALA A 792 -3.00 40.86 -21.44
C ALA A 792 -2.94 40.12 -22.79
N ALA A 793 -4.11 39.85 -23.38
CA ALA A 793 -4.22 39.24 -24.70
C ALA A 793 -3.72 40.19 -25.81
N LEU A 794 -3.15 39.63 -26.88
CA LEU A 794 -2.83 40.36 -28.10
C LEU A 794 -4.09 40.48 -28.98
N SER A 795 -4.32 41.65 -29.57
CA SER A 795 -5.43 41.89 -30.50
C SER A 795 -5.08 41.43 -31.92
N PHE A 796 -6.04 40.79 -32.60
CA PHE A 796 -5.93 40.44 -34.01
C PHE A 796 -5.89 41.71 -34.88
N PRO A 797 -4.82 41.95 -35.66
CA PRO A 797 -4.65 43.18 -36.44
C PRO A 797 -5.45 43.21 -37.77
N GLY A 798 -6.13 42.12 -38.13
CA GLY A 798 -6.81 41.94 -39.41
C GLY A 798 -6.06 40.99 -40.36
N LEU A 799 -6.71 40.63 -41.48
CA LEU A 799 -6.19 39.66 -42.44
C LEU A 799 -4.92 40.18 -43.15
N ASN A 800 -3.87 39.37 -43.17
CA ASN A 800 -2.59 39.73 -43.81
C ASN A 800 -2.63 39.51 -45.33
N ALA A 801 -2.05 40.45 -46.10
CA ALA A 801 -2.00 40.37 -47.56
C ALA A 801 -1.27 39.13 -48.10
N SER A 802 -0.26 38.62 -47.38
CA SER A 802 0.45 37.39 -47.76
C SER A 802 -0.42 36.14 -47.64
N LEU A 803 -1.35 36.12 -46.68
CA LEU A 803 -2.32 35.04 -46.53
C LEU A 803 -3.37 35.06 -47.64
N GLU A 804 -3.85 36.25 -48.01
CA GLU A 804 -4.75 36.43 -49.16
C GLU A 804 -4.07 35.99 -50.48
N ALA A 805 -2.81 36.37 -50.68
CA ALA A 805 -2.03 35.95 -51.86
C ALA A 805 -1.82 34.43 -51.92
N PHE A 806 -1.59 33.77 -50.78
CA PHE A 806 -1.48 32.31 -50.71
C PHE A 806 -2.78 31.64 -51.14
N ILE A 807 -3.94 32.14 -50.70
CA ILE A 807 -5.25 31.58 -51.04
C ILE A 807 -5.56 31.74 -52.52
N ARG A 808 -5.21 32.89 -53.11
CA ARG A 808 -5.40 33.16 -54.54
C ARG A 808 -4.51 32.32 -55.44
N THR A 809 -3.25 32.11 -55.06
CA THR A 809 -2.24 31.49 -55.94
C THR A 809 -1.94 30.02 -55.61
N GLY A 810 -2.30 29.57 -54.41
CA GLY A 810 -1.90 28.28 -53.86
C GLY A 810 -0.41 28.17 -53.55
N ARG A 811 0.38 29.25 -53.67
CA ARG A 811 1.84 29.24 -53.48
C ARG A 811 2.26 30.27 -52.44
N LEU A 812 3.23 29.93 -51.61
CA LEU A 812 3.76 30.87 -50.61
C LEU A 812 4.43 32.06 -51.31
N PRO A 813 4.12 33.31 -50.91
CA PRO A 813 4.80 34.50 -51.42
C PRO A 813 6.32 34.48 -51.16
N ALA A 814 7.11 35.15 -52.01
CA ALA A 814 8.57 35.22 -51.86
C ALA A 814 9.01 35.93 -50.57
N ASP A 815 8.23 36.91 -50.09
CA ASP A 815 8.41 37.53 -48.77
C ASP A 815 7.69 36.69 -47.70
N ASN A 816 8.36 35.64 -47.25
CA ASN A 816 7.76 34.59 -46.42
C ASN A 816 7.81 34.88 -44.90
N ASN A 817 7.88 36.16 -44.50
CA ASN A 817 8.01 36.51 -43.08
C ASN A 817 6.73 36.25 -42.26
N TYR A 818 5.59 36.04 -42.93
CA TYR A 818 4.31 35.77 -42.28
C TYR A 818 4.04 34.29 -41.99
N PHE A 819 4.68 33.36 -42.72
CA PHE A 819 4.50 31.93 -42.51
C PHE A 819 5.73 31.36 -41.82
N VAL A 820 5.53 30.77 -40.66
CA VAL A 820 6.57 30.15 -39.85
C VAL A 820 6.48 28.64 -40.03
N HIS A 821 7.60 28.01 -40.36
CA HIS A 821 7.65 26.55 -40.44
C HIS A 821 7.41 25.92 -39.06
N VAL A 822 6.62 24.84 -38.97
CA VAL A 822 6.19 24.28 -37.68
C VAL A 822 7.36 23.76 -36.83
N SER A 823 8.42 23.21 -37.43
CA SER A 823 9.64 22.84 -36.67
C SER A 823 10.32 24.05 -35.99
N ARG A 824 10.27 25.23 -36.62
CA ARG A 824 10.82 26.47 -36.09
C ARG A 824 9.91 27.05 -35.01
N ALA A 825 8.59 26.97 -35.21
CA ALA A 825 7.61 27.33 -34.18
C ALA A 825 7.79 26.47 -32.93
N LEU A 826 7.86 25.15 -33.10
CA LEU A 826 8.12 24.18 -32.06
C LEU A 826 9.44 24.47 -31.34
N ALA A 827 10.54 24.75 -32.07
CA ALA A 827 11.83 25.10 -31.48
C ALA A 827 11.83 26.39 -30.64
N ARG A 828 10.86 27.30 -30.84
CA ARG A 828 10.71 28.55 -30.04
C ARG A 828 10.00 28.32 -28.70
N THR A 829 9.23 27.23 -28.57
CA THR A 829 8.58 26.85 -27.31
C THR A 829 9.60 26.53 -26.22
N GLY A 830 9.23 26.62 -24.94
CA GLY A 830 10.12 26.29 -23.83
C GLY A 830 10.57 24.82 -23.88
N ILE A 831 9.63 23.91 -24.17
CA ILE A 831 9.92 22.49 -24.40
C ILE A 831 10.85 22.29 -25.60
N GLY A 832 10.57 22.94 -26.74
CA GLY A 832 11.42 22.81 -27.93
C GLY A 832 12.86 23.30 -27.72
N ARG A 833 13.05 24.37 -26.94
CA ARG A 833 14.38 24.84 -26.52
C ARG A 833 15.07 23.85 -25.59
N LYS A 834 14.34 23.30 -24.61
CA LYS A 834 14.86 22.29 -23.66
C LYS A 834 15.43 21.06 -24.38
N PHE A 835 14.72 20.57 -25.40
CA PHE A 835 15.12 19.38 -26.16
C PHE A 835 15.94 19.67 -27.42
N LYS A 836 16.32 20.93 -27.66
CA LYS A 836 17.10 21.38 -28.83
C LYS A 836 16.51 20.88 -30.16
N VAL A 837 15.20 21.07 -30.34
CA VAL A 837 14.49 20.69 -31.57
C VAL A 837 15.19 21.30 -32.78
N GLN A 838 15.60 20.46 -33.71
CA GLN A 838 16.29 20.92 -34.91
C GLN A 838 15.32 21.57 -35.87
N SER A 839 15.50 22.87 -36.12
CA SER A 839 14.62 23.66 -37.01
C SER A 839 14.63 23.19 -38.48
N GLU A 840 15.58 22.33 -38.87
CA GLU A 840 15.76 21.81 -40.24
C GLU A 840 15.63 20.28 -40.35
N ALA A 841 15.17 19.61 -39.28
CA ALA A 841 15.12 18.14 -39.27
C ALA A 841 14.05 17.56 -40.21
N THR A 842 12.93 18.26 -40.43
CA THR A 842 11.87 17.80 -41.33
C THR A 842 11.97 18.52 -42.67
N LYS A 843 11.77 17.79 -43.78
CA LYS A 843 11.57 18.37 -45.12
C LYS A 843 10.12 18.80 -45.34
N SER A 844 9.43 19.14 -44.26
CA SER A 844 7.99 19.20 -44.28
C SER A 844 7.47 20.48 -44.88
N LYS A 845 6.20 20.42 -45.28
CA LYS A 845 5.50 21.53 -45.93
C LYS A 845 4.39 22.06 -45.02
N LEU A 846 4.58 21.94 -43.71
CA LEU A 846 3.65 22.39 -42.68
C LEU A 846 4.13 23.72 -42.09
N PHE A 847 3.29 24.74 -42.21
CA PHE A 847 3.55 26.08 -41.71
C PHE A 847 2.42 26.53 -40.79
N GLU A 848 2.68 27.56 -39.99
CA GLU A 848 1.68 28.31 -39.23
C GLU A 848 1.79 29.80 -39.56
N THR A 849 0.72 30.56 -39.38
CA THR A 849 0.78 32.02 -39.47
C THR A 849 1.46 32.62 -38.25
N VAL A 850 2.08 33.78 -38.40
CA VAL A 850 2.63 34.54 -37.25
C VAL A 850 1.54 34.80 -36.19
N GLU A 851 0.30 35.05 -36.60
CA GLU A 851 -0.83 35.28 -35.67
C GLU A 851 -1.18 34.03 -34.84
N PHE A 852 -0.95 32.81 -35.36
CA PHE A 852 -1.15 31.57 -34.59
C PHE A 852 -0.28 31.53 -33.32
N GLY A 853 0.96 32.01 -33.42
CA GLY A 853 1.89 32.13 -32.29
C GLY A 853 1.65 33.34 -31.38
N ARG A 854 0.73 34.26 -31.72
CA ARG A 854 0.43 35.48 -30.95
C ARG A 854 -0.80 35.28 -30.07
N THR A 855 -0.58 35.06 -28.78
CA THR A 855 -1.65 34.87 -27.79
C THR A 855 -1.67 35.95 -26.71
N ILE A 856 -0.60 36.08 -25.94
CA ILE A 856 -0.49 37.06 -24.85
C ILE A 856 0.75 37.95 -24.98
N ARG A 857 0.74 39.10 -24.30
CA ARG A 857 1.94 39.92 -24.11
C ARG A 857 2.85 39.27 -23.06
N PRO A 858 4.09 38.87 -23.40
CA PRO A 858 4.99 38.23 -22.45
C PRO A 858 5.36 39.20 -21.32
N HIS A 859 5.40 38.69 -20.08
CA HIS A 859 5.95 39.38 -18.90
C HIS A 859 7.25 38.68 -18.51
N GLY A 860 8.40 39.25 -18.88
CA GLY A 860 9.72 38.67 -18.63
C GLY A 860 10.02 37.41 -19.46
N ASP A 861 10.90 36.55 -18.94
CA ASP A 861 11.42 35.33 -19.59
C ASP A 861 10.51 34.08 -19.43
N LEU A 862 9.26 34.27 -19.01
CA LEU A 862 8.33 33.15 -18.79
C LEU A 862 7.96 32.45 -20.10
N SER A 863 7.99 31.12 -20.08
CA SER A 863 7.62 30.30 -21.25
C SER A 863 6.15 30.48 -21.62
N MET A 864 5.87 30.57 -22.93
CA MET A 864 4.53 30.75 -23.49
C MET A 864 3.77 29.43 -23.70
N ASP A 865 4.35 28.30 -23.24
CA ASP A 865 3.87 26.94 -23.51
C ASP A 865 2.43 26.70 -22.99
N ASN A 866 2.02 27.38 -21.92
CA ASN A 866 0.65 27.27 -21.38
C ASN A 866 -0.42 27.95 -22.26
N PHE A 867 -0.01 28.77 -23.23
CA PHE A 867 -0.89 29.56 -24.11
C PHE A 867 -0.85 29.08 -25.56
N LEU A 868 -0.44 27.84 -25.82
CA LEU A 868 -0.49 27.28 -27.17
C LEU A 868 -1.95 27.12 -27.64
N ARG A 869 -2.23 27.58 -28.86
CA ARG A 869 -3.57 27.47 -29.46
C ARG A 869 -3.87 26.01 -29.88
N PRO A 870 -5.13 25.54 -29.72
CA PRO A 870 -5.57 24.33 -30.40
C PRO A 870 -5.52 24.54 -31.92
N VAL A 871 -5.21 23.47 -32.65
CA VAL A 871 -5.18 23.50 -34.11
C VAL A 871 -6.57 23.11 -34.60
N ASN A 872 -7.29 24.07 -35.16
CA ASN A 872 -8.68 23.87 -35.61
C ASN A 872 -8.89 24.13 -37.11
N TRP A 873 -8.08 25.01 -37.69
CA TRP A 873 -8.25 25.51 -39.06
C TRP A 873 -6.94 25.37 -39.83
N ILE A 874 -7.03 24.75 -41.00
CA ILE A 874 -5.86 24.45 -41.84
C ILE A 874 -6.18 24.85 -43.28
N LEU A 875 -5.33 25.65 -43.90
CA LEU A 875 -5.38 25.91 -45.33
C LEU A 875 -4.50 24.89 -46.06
N TRP A 876 -5.10 24.12 -46.96
CA TRP A 876 -4.45 23.14 -47.80
C TRP A 876 -4.33 23.62 -49.24
N SER A 877 -3.13 23.62 -49.79
CA SER A 877 -2.90 23.89 -51.23
C SER A 877 -2.57 22.61 -51.97
N SER A 878 -3.44 22.20 -52.90
CA SER A 878 -3.15 21.11 -53.83
C SER A 878 -2.11 21.48 -54.89
N VAL A 879 -1.87 22.78 -55.12
CA VAL A 879 -0.92 23.29 -56.12
C VAL A 879 0.52 23.16 -55.64
N ALA A 880 0.78 23.47 -54.38
CA ALA A 880 2.11 23.44 -53.79
C ALA A 880 2.33 22.26 -52.82
N ASP A 881 1.26 21.52 -52.48
CA ASP A 881 1.26 20.45 -51.49
C ASP A 881 1.71 21.00 -50.11
N ILE A 882 1.17 22.17 -49.75
CA ILE A 882 1.52 22.93 -48.53
C ILE A 882 0.29 23.04 -47.63
N ALA A 883 0.49 22.85 -46.32
CA ALA A 883 -0.50 23.06 -45.28
C ALA A 883 -0.12 24.26 -44.39
N VAL A 884 -1.07 25.15 -44.11
CA VAL A 884 -0.87 26.30 -43.22
C VAL A 884 -1.90 26.30 -42.10
N ILE A 885 -1.44 26.31 -40.85
CA ILE A 885 -2.29 26.45 -39.66
C ILE A 885 -2.61 27.93 -39.43
N ILE A 886 -3.90 28.25 -39.24
CA ILE A 886 -4.40 29.62 -39.07
C ILE A 886 -5.24 29.76 -37.79
N ILE A 887 -5.50 30.99 -37.34
CA ILE A 887 -6.39 31.27 -36.20
C ILE A 887 -7.86 31.36 -36.64
N PRO A 888 -8.84 31.16 -35.73
CA PRO A 888 -10.27 31.29 -36.04
C PRO A 888 -10.63 32.65 -36.65
N GLU A 889 -9.99 33.74 -36.22
CA GLU A 889 -10.23 35.09 -36.70
C GLU A 889 -9.75 35.28 -38.16
N GLU A 890 -8.66 34.61 -38.54
CA GLU A 890 -8.21 34.53 -39.93
C GLU A 890 -9.20 33.69 -40.75
N ALA A 891 -9.62 32.54 -40.23
CA ALA A 891 -10.59 31.67 -40.90
C ALA A 891 -11.92 32.40 -41.19
N GLU A 892 -12.46 33.13 -40.20
CA GLU A 892 -13.69 33.92 -40.33
C GLU A 892 -13.57 34.99 -41.42
N ALA A 893 -12.44 35.71 -41.49
CA ALA A 893 -12.19 36.69 -42.54
C ALA A 893 -12.06 36.05 -43.95
N LEU A 894 -11.62 34.80 -44.02
CA LEU A 894 -11.39 34.08 -45.27
C LEU A 894 -12.64 33.37 -45.80
N ILE A 895 -13.54 32.90 -44.94
CA ILE A 895 -14.74 32.16 -45.35
C ILE A 895 -15.57 32.91 -46.42
N PRO A 896 -15.86 34.23 -46.30
CA PRO A 896 -16.58 34.97 -47.33
C PRO A 896 -15.83 35.00 -48.66
N LEU A 897 -14.51 35.21 -48.63
CA LEU A 897 -13.67 35.25 -49.83
C LEU A 897 -13.60 33.89 -50.53
N MET A 898 -13.54 32.80 -49.75
CA MET A 898 -13.46 31.44 -50.29
C MET A 898 -14.80 30.91 -50.81
N ARG A 899 -15.91 31.57 -50.47
CA ARG A 899 -17.27 31.27 -50.97
C ARG A 899 -17.67 32.11 -52.18
N ASP A 900 -16.97 33.21 -52.46
CA ASP A 900 -17.25 34.05 -53.62
C ASP A 900 -16.82 33.36 -54.91
N LEU A 901 -17.78 33.07 -55.79
CA LEU A 901 -17.56 32.43 -57.09
C LEU A 901 -16.69 33.27 -58.04
N ASN A 902 -16.58 34.58 -57.80
CA ASN A 902 -15.75 35.49 -58.60
C ASN A 902 -14.30 35.58 -58.09
N PHE A 903 -14.02 34.98 -56.93
CA PHE A 903 -12.70 34.96 -56.33
C PHE A 903 -11.99 33.66 -56.70
N ASN A 904 -10.85 33.76 -57.39
CA ASN A 904 -10.06 32.56 -57.73
C ASN A 904 -9.37 32.03 -56.47
N VAL A 905 -9.80 30.86 -55.99
CA VAL A 905 -9.29 30.20 -54.78
C VAL A 905 -8.57 28.92 -55.20
N ASN A 906 -7.28 28.82 -54.87
CA ASN A 906 -6.44 27.64 -55.14
C ASN A 906 -6.07 26.86 -53.88
N THR A 907 -6.83 27.06 -52.80
CA THR A 907 -6.62 26.43 -51.49
C THR A 907 -7.94 25.95 -50.89
N HIS A 908 -7.89 25.04 -49.92
CA HIS A 908 -9.05 24.52 -49.20
C HIS A 908 -8.87 24.78 -47.71
N LEU A 909 -9.86 25.42 -47.09
CA LEU A 909 -9.94 25.59 -45.64
C LEU A 909 -10.54 24.31 -45.04
N LEU A 910 -9.73 23.58 -44.28
CA LEU A 910 -10.08 22.31 -43.64
C LEU A 910 -10.36 22.53 -42.16
N VAL A 911 -11.40 21.86 -41.66
CA VAL A 911 -11.68 21.75 -40.23
C VAL A 911 -10.91 20.57 -39.66
N TYR A 912 -10.16 20.81 -38.60
CA TYR A 912 -9.38 19.80 -37.90
C TYR A 912 -9.63 19.85 -36.40
N SER A 913 -9.45 18.71 -35.75
CA SER A 913 -9.27 18.63 -34.31
C SER A 913 -8.35 17.45 -34.04
N ALA A 914 -7.38 17.61 -33.14
CA ALA A 914 -6.50 16.52 -32.77
C ALA A 914 -7.33 15.36 -32.17
N PRO A 915 -7.23 14.12 -32.70
CA PRO A 915 -7.87 12.97 -32.09
C PRO A 915 -7.30 12.69 -30.69
N ILE A 916 -8.06 13.03 -29.65
CA ILE A 916 -7.69 12.81 -28.25
C ILE A 916 -8.42 11.63 -27.61
N THR A 917 -9.56 11.23 -28.17
CA THR A 917 -10.25 9.99 -27.83
C THR A 917 -10.38 9.12 -29.08
N ARG A 918 -10.58 7.82 -28.90
CA ARG A 918 -10.74 6.88 -30.03
C ARG A 918 -11.93 7.23 -30.94
N LYS A 919 -13.01 7.78 -30.39
CA LYS A 919 -14.19 8.18 -31.18
C LYS A 919 -13.94 9.39 -32.09
N MET A 920 -12.87 10.16 -31.86
CA MET A 920 -12.52 11.34 -32.66
C MET A 920 -11.67 11.04 -33.91
N LEU A 921 -11.31 9.77 -34.17
CA LEU A 921 -10.40 9.38 -35.25
C LEU A 921 -10.82 9.92 -36.64
N GLN A 922 -12.11 10.17 -36.88
CA GLN A 922 -12.61 10.75 -38.14
C GLN A 922 -11.99 12.11 -38.53
N PHE A 923 -11.46 12.89 -37.57
CA PHE A 923 -10.80 14.17 -37.88
C PHE A 923 -9.38 14.00 -38.43
N ASN A 924 -8.82 12.79 -38.35
CA ASN A 924 -7.46 12.51 -38.77
C ASN A 924 -7.28 12.53 -40.30
N ASP A 925 -8.33 12.18 -41.04
CA ASP A 925 -8.33 12.21 -42.50
C ASP A 925 -8.55 13.61 -43.08
N MET A 926 -8.83 14.61 -42.23
CA MET A 926 -9.05 16.02 -42.61
C MET A 926 -10.11 16.23 -43.71
N ASN A 927 -11.03 15.28 -43.86
CA ASN A 927 -12.11 15.30 -44.85
C ASN A 927 -13.49 15.60 -44.23
N PHE A 928 -13.55 15.86 -42.91
CA PHE A 928 -14.79 16.13 -42.18
C PHE A 928 -15.57 17.31 -42.76
N HIS A 929 -14.89 18.44 -43.00
CA HIS A 929 -15.47 19.60 -43.65
C HIS A 929 -14.40 20.45 -44.33
N SER A 930 -14.67 20.93 -45.54
CA SER A 930 -13.76 21.78 -46.32
C SER A 930 -14.47 22.87 -47.11
N ILE A 931 -13.83 24.04 -47.23
CA ILE A 931 -14.34 25.20 -47.97
C ILE A 931 -13.21 25.73 -48.88
N PRO A 932 -13.36 25.72 -50.22
CA PRO A 932 -14.36 24.97 -50.98
C PRO A 932 -14.20 23.45 -50.81
N PRO A 933 -15.22 22.63 -51.16
CA PRO A 933 -15.16 21.18 -51.00
C PRO A 933 -13.94 20.55 -51.69
N LEU A 934 -13.26 19.65 -50.99
CA LEU A 934 -12.19 18.83 -51.56
C LEU A 934 -12.73 17.84 -52.62
N PRO A 935 -11.91 17.45 -53.62
CA PRO A 935 -12.26 16.38 -54.55
C PRO A 935 -12.55 15.07 -53.80
N SER A 936 -13.54 14.30 -54.26
CA SER A 936 -13.92 13.01 -53.63
C SER A 936 -12.80 11.96 -53.63
N SER A 937 -11.81 12.10 -54.51
CA SER A 937 -10.62 11.24 -54.57
C SER A 937 -9.45 11.73 -53.70
N TRP A 938 -9.60 12.87 -53.01
CA TRP A 938 -8.51 13.40 -52.19
C TRP A 938 -8.34 12.58 -50.91
N LYS A 939 -7.09 12.24 -50.61
CA LYS A 939 -6.68 11.66 -49.33
C LYS A 939 -5.59 12.53 -48.73
N ALA A 940 -5.66 12.71 -47.41
CA ALA A 940 -4.61 13.40 -46.69
C ALA A 940 -3.25 12.70 -46.89
N PRO A 941 -2.17 13.43 -47.20
CA PRO A 941 -0.84 12.84 -47.23
C PRO A 941 -0.44 12.33 -45.84
N GLY A 942 0.18 11.15 -45.76
CA GLY A 942 0.59 10.55 -44.47
C GLY A 942 1.56 11.43 -43.67
N TRP A 943 2.43 12.20 -44.34
CA TRP A 943 3.31 13.16 -43.66
C TRP A 943 2.51 14.25 -42.94
N LEU A 944 1.40 14.69 -43.53
CA LEU A 944 0.54 15.73 -42.95
C LEU A 944 -0.17 15.18 -41.72
N GLN A 945 -0.75 13.98 -41.78
CA GLN A 945 -1.43 13.33 -40.66
C GLN A 945 -0.51 13.20 -39.44
N ILE A 946 0.72 12.71 -39.67
CA ILE A 946 1.69 12.46 -38.60
C ILE A 946 2.22 13.77 -38.01
N GLU A 947 2.72 14.69 -38.84
CA GLU A 947 3.34 15.92 -38.33
C GLU A 947 2.34 16.88 -37.68
N LEU A 948 1.18 17.06 -38.32
CA LEU A 948 0.08 17.83 -37.74
C LEU A 948 -0.43 17.17 -36.46
N GLY A 949 -0.53 15.84 -36.44
CA GLY A 949 -0.92 15.08 -35.26
C GLY A 949 0.03 15.31 -34.08
N ILE A 950 1.34 15.17 -34.30
CA ILE A 950 2.36 15.42 -33.27
C ILE A 950 2.31 16.89 -32.81
N TYR A 951 2.27 17.84 -33.74
CA TYR A 951 2.24 19.26 -33.40
C TYR A 951 0.97 19.65 -32.63
N SER A 952 -0.18 19.09 -33.01
CA SER A 952 -1.48 19.39 -32.40
C SER A 952 -1.68 18.71 -31.04
N GLY A 953 -0.89 17.68 -30.72
CA GLY A 953 -0.96 16.89 -29.49
C GLY A 953 -1.99 15.77 -29.57
N ARG A 954 -2.05 15.06 -30.72
CA ARG A 954 -2.90 13.89 -30.97
C ARG A 954 -2.50 12.71 -30.08
N LEU A 955 -3.50 12.01 -29.53
CA LEU A 955 -3.30 10.84 -28.67
C LEU A 955 -3.61 9.50 -29.37
N TYR A 956 -4.57 9.49 -30.30
CA TYR A 956 -4.99 8.31 -31.05
C TYR A 956 -4.63 8.42 -32.54
N PHE A 957 -4.15 7.33 -33.13
CA PHE A 957 -3.75 7.22 -34.54
C PHE A 957 -4.03 5.79 -35.03
N GLU A 958 -4.02 5.58 -36.35
CA GLU A 958 -4.22 4.26 -36.97
C GLU A 958 -2.91 3.46 -37.06
N TRP A 959 -2.98 2.12 -36.99
CA TRP A 959 -1.79 1.26 -36.96
C TRP A 959 -0.84 1.49 -38.15
N GLU A 960 -1.38 1.77 -39.33
CA GLU A 960 -0.62 2.05 -40.56
C GLU A 960 0.35 3.24 -40.43
N GLU A 961 0.06 4.18 -39.52
CA GLU A 961 0.89 5.36 -39.27
C GLU A 961 2.07 5.10 -38.33
N TYR A 962 2.03 4.01 -37.55
CA TYR A 962 2.96 3.75 -36.44
C TYR A 962 4.42 3.77 -36.88
N LEU A 963 4.77 3.01 -37.93
CA LEU A 963 6.15 2.89 -38.41
C LEU A 963 6.69 4.22 -38.94
N SER A 964 5.87 4.96 -39.69
CA SER A 964 6.24 6.26 -40.26
C SER A 964 6.43 7.32 -39.16
N MET A 965 5.61 7.26 -38.11
CA MET A 965 5.72 8.13 -36.94
C MET A 965 7.00 7.82 -36.14
N CYS A 966 7.30 6.55 -35.89
CA CYS A 966 8.55 6.14 -35.25
C CYS A 966 9.78 6.59 -36.04
N ALA A 967 9.76 6.45 -37.37
CA ALA A 967 10.83 6.92 -38.25
C ALA A 967 11.04 8.45 -38.18
N LEU A 968 9.95 9.24 -38.19
CA LEU A 968 10.03 10.70 -38.06
C LEU A 968 10.66 11.14 -36.72
N LEU A 969 10.32 10.44 -35.64
CA LEU A 969 10.84 10.71 -34.30
C LEU A 969 12.24 10.12 -34.05
N GLY A 970 12.73 9.25 -34.94
CA GLY A 970 14.00 8.55 -34.77
C GLY A 970 13.94 7.39 -33.76
N ILE A 971 12.78 6.78 -33.57
CA ILE A 971 12.57 5.62 -32.69
C ILE A 971 12.96 4.33 -33.45
N GLN A 972 14.02 3.63 -33.01
CA GLN A 972 14.49 2.36 -33.58
C GLN A 972 13.85 1.18 -32.83
N GLU A 973 13.24 0.26 -33.57
CA GLU A 973 12.64 -0.95 -33.00
C GLU A 973 13.71 -2.02 -32.73
N ALA A 974 13.55 -2.79 -31.65
CA ALA A 974 14.37 -3.97 -31.39
C ALA A 974 13.85 -5.11 -32.30
N THR A 975 14.57 -5.41 -33.38
CA THR A 975 14.25 -6.54 -34.25
C THR A 975 14.28 -7.86 -33.47
N VAL A 976 13.22 -8.64 -33.67
CA VAL A 976 13.07 -10.00 -33.17
C VAL A 976 14.16 -10.86 -33.81
N GLU A 977 15.18 -11.26 -33.05
CA GLU A 977 15.93 -12.47 -33.39
C GLU A 977 15.00 -13.65 -33.12
N SER A 978 14.36 -14.10 -34.19
CA SER A 978 13.62 -15.36 -34.24
C SER A 978 14.55 -16.49 -33.82
N GLY A 979 14.15 -17.22 -32.79
CA GLY A 979 14.84 -18.39 -32.30
C GLY A 979 15.12 -19.39 -33.42
N VAL A 980 16.40 -19.68 -33.60
CA VAL A 980 16.88 -20.99 -34.03
C VAL A 980 17.97 -21.37 -33.05
N GLU A 981 17.68 -22.38 -32.24
CA GLU A 981 18.64 -23.06 -31.39
C GLU A 981 19.82 -23.56 -32.23
N GLY A 982 21.03 -23.31 -31.75
CA GLY A 982 22.26 -23.79 -32.35
C GLY A 982 23.40 -23.68 -31.36
N ASP A 983 23.60 -24.73 -30.57
CA ASP A 983 24.80 -25.00 -29.80
C ASP A 983 26.06 -24.79 -30.65
N VAL A 984 27.07 -24.05 -30.17
CA VAL A 984 28.50 -24.45 -30.19
C VAL A 984 29.27 -23.67 -29.11
N GLU A 985 29.99 -24.41 -28.27
CA GLU A 985 30.98 -23.94 -27.30
C GLU A 985 32.30 -23.42 -27.93
N SER A 986 33.00 -22.57 -27.18
CA SER A 986 34.48 -22.45 -27.11
C SER A 986 35.21 -21.70 -28.25
N LEU A 987 35.87 -20.58 -27.94
CA LEU A 987 37.31 -20.47 -27.60
C LEU A 987 37.82 -19.02 -27.71
N ALA A 988 38.95 -18.79 -27.06
CA ALA A 988 39.57 -17.50 -26.75
C ALA A 988 40.52 -16.96 -27.85
N ASP A 989 40.85 -15.67 -27.66
CA ASP A 989 42.12 -14.97 -27.97
C ASP A 989 42.54 -14.58 -29.40
N GLU A 990 43.28 -13.45 -29.40
CA GLU A 990 44.25 -12.89 -30.36
C GLU A 990 43.87 -11.78 -31.39
N VAL A 991 44.27 -10.57 -30.99
CA VAL A 991 45.07 -9.50 -31.65
C VAL A 991 45.29 -9.49 -33.19
N SER A 992 44.83 -8.39 -33.80
CA SER A 992 45.36 -7.57 -34.93
C SER A 992 45.93 -8.21 -36.23
N LEU A 993 45.37 -7.81 -37.39
CA LEU A 993 45.96 -6.88 -38.39
C LEU A 993 45.28 -6.97 -39.78
N GLU A 994 45.10 -5.79 -40.38
CA GLU A 994 45.08 -5.48 -41.83
C GLU A 994 43.93 -5.92 -42.77
N GLY A 995 43.35 -4.90 -43.41
CA GLY A 995 43.32 -4.85 -44.88
C GLY A 995 42.11 -5.48 -45.57
N GLY A 996 40.99 -4.78 -45.60
CA GLY A 996 39.88 -5.12 -46.49
C GLY A 996 38.87 -3.98 -46.61
N GLU A 997 38.97 -3.21 -47.69
CA GLU A 997 37.93 -2.26 -48.11
C GLU A 997 36.61 -3.03 -48.32
N VAL A 998 35.73 -2.97 -47.32
CA VAL A 998 34.32 -3.28 -47.52
C VAL A 998 33.57 -1.97 -47.35
N SER A 999 33.13 -1.47 -48.49
CA SER A 999 32.20 -0.36 -48.71
C SER A 999 31.24 -0.19 -47.53
N LYS A 1000 31.47 0.84 -46.71
CA LYS A 1000 30.43 1.36 -45.82
C LYS A 1000 29.18 1.61 -46.67
N PRO A 1001 28.02 1.01 -46.37
CA PRO A 1001 26.79 1.59 -46.89
C PRO A 1001 26.75 2.99 -46.31
N THR A 1002 26.73 3.99 -47.19
CA THR A 1002 26.52 5.38 -46.84
C THR A 1002 25.16 5.47 -46.14
N ALA A 1003 25.18 5.34 -44.82
CA ALA A 1003 24.06 5.71 -43.97
C ALA A 1003 23.82 7.20 -44.25
N ARG A 1004 22.84 7.49 -45.11
CA ARG A 1004 22.26 8.82 -45.20
C ARG A 1004 21.84 9.17 -43.78
N GLU A 1005 22.55 10.10 -43.16
CA GLU A 1005 22.17 10.72 -41.89
C GLU A 1005 20.73 11.26 -42.04
N GLN A 1006 19.74 10.48 -41.61
CA GLN A 1006 18.41 11.02 -41.36
C GLN A 1006 18.57 11.93 -40.14
N LYS A 1007 18.54 13.25 -40.36
CA LYS A 1007 18.54 14.26 -39.30
C LYS A 1007 17.36 13.97 -38.36
N GLN A 1008 17.65 13.52 -37.14
CA GLN A 1008 16.64 13.25 -36.12
C GLN A 1008 16.03 14.57 -35.60
N LEU A 1009 14.71 14.60 -35.38
CA LEU A 1009 13.99 15.79 -34.89
C LEU A 1009 14.51 16.28 -33.52
N VAL A 1010 14.82 15.34 -32.63
CA VAL A 1010 15.32 15.54 -31.26
C VAL A 1010 16.23 14.38 -30.85
N GLN A 1011 17.14 14.60 -29.90
CA GLN A 1011 18.04 13.55 -29.40
C GLN A 1011 17.36 12.55 -28.46
N THR A 1012 16.34 12.98 -27.71
CA THR A 1012 15.61 12.16 -26.72
C THR A 1012 14.10 12.16 -27.02
N PRO A 1013 13.65 11.47 -28.10
CA PRO A 1013 12.30 11.60 -28.65
C PRO A 1013 11.18 11.19 -27.68
N LEU A 1014 11.40 10.15 -26.87
CA LEU A 1014 10.40 9.65 -25.93
C LEU A 1014 10.07 10.68 -24.83
N THR A 1015 11.10 11.26 -24.22
CA THR A 1015 10.93 12.27 -23.16
C THR A 1015 10.38 13.57 -23.73
N PHE A 1016 10.82 13.97 -24.93
CA PHE A 1016 10.26 15.11 -25.64
C PHE A 1016 8.76 14.95 -25.88
N LEU A 1017 8.32 13.81 -26.43
CA LEU A 1017 6.91 13.54 -26.68
C LEU A 1017 6.08 13.60 -25.39
N GLN A 1018 6.59 12.99 -24.31
CA GLN A 1018 5.89 12.97 -23.03
C GLN A 1018 5.66 14.40 -22.49
N GLU A 1019 6.68 15.25 -22.49
CA GLU A 1019 6.55 16.64 -22.03
C GLU A 1019 5.72 17.50 -23.00
N TRP A 1020 5.87 17.28 -24.31
CA TRP A 1020 5.11 18.01 -25.33
C TRP A 1020 3.61 17.72 -25.24
N LEU A 1021 3.22 16.45 -25.09
CA LEU A 1021 1.83 16.05 -24.91
C LEU A 1021 1.25 16.60 -23.61
N ALA A 1022 2.01 16.56 -22.51
CA ALA A 1022 1.59 17.14 -21.24
C ALA A 1022 1.28 18.65 -21.36
N VAL A 1023 2.08 19.40 -22.11
CA VAL A 1023 1.81 20.82 -22.41
C VAL A 1023 0.57 20.96 -23.31
N ARG A 1024 0.51 20.25 -24.44
CA ARG A 1024 -0.60 20.35 -25.41
C ARG A 1024 -1.94 19.93 -24.80
N ARG A 1025 -1.92 19.03 -23.81
CA ARG A 1025 -3.08 18.52 -23.10
C ARG A 1025 -3.27 19.16 -21.73
N ARG A 1026 -2.51 20.21 -21.37
CA ARG A 1026 -2.66 20.94 -20.09
C ARG A 1026 -2.63 20.05 -18.84
N GLY A 1027 -1.83 18.98 -18.88
CA GLY A 1027 -1.65 18.04 -17.77
C GLY A 1027 -2.70 16.92 -17.67
N GLN A 1028 -3.59 16.76 -18.64
CA GLN A 1028 -4.48 15.58 -18.72
C GLN A 1028 -3.66 14.28 -18.81
N ASP A 1029 -4.13 13.20 -18.19
CA ASP A 1029 -3.49 11.89 -18.33
C ASP A 1029 -3.74 11.32 -19.73
N PHE A 1030 -2.67 10.88 -20.38
CA PHE A 1030 -2.69 10.25 -21.70
C PHE A 1030 -1.95 8.91 -21.72
N ALA A 1031 -1.53 8.39 -20.56
CA ALA A 1031 -0.76 7.15 -20.44
C ALA A 1031 -1.45 5.93 -21.07
N HIS A 1032 -2.78 5.92 -21.10
CA HIS A 1032 -3.62 4.86 -21.65
C HIS A 1032 -4.00 5.06 -23.13
N SER A 1033 -3.32 5.94 -23.85
CA SER A 1033 -3.49 6.13 -25.30
C SER A 1033 -2.34 5.48 -26.11
N PRO A 1034 -2.52 5.24 -27.42
CA PRO A 1034 -1.44 4.83 -28.31
C PRO A 1034 -0.20 5.73 -28.20
N MET A 1035 -0.38 7.05 -28.23
CA MET A 1035 0.73 7.99 -28.10
C MET A 1035 1.36 7.97 -26.71
N GLY A 1036 0.56 7.71 -25.66
CA GLY A 1036 1.03 7.44 -24.31
C GLY A 1036 1.99 6.27 -24.25
N PHE A 1037 1.62 5.13 -24.85
CA PHE A 1037 2.46 3.94 -24.96
C PHE A 1037 3.78 4.24 -25.70
N VAL A 1038 3.72 4.96 -26.83
CA VAL A 1038 4.91 5.38 -27.56
C VAL A 1038 5.81 6.25 -26.69
N SER A 1039 5.28 7.30 -26.07
CA SER A 1039 6.07 8.23 -25.23
C SER A 1039 6.75 7.56 -24.03
N GLN A 1040 6.15 6.49 -23.50
CA GLN A 1040 6.69 5.69 -22.39
C GLN A 1040 7.68 4.61 -22.86
N GLY A 1041 7.83 4.40 -24.17
CA GLY A 1041 8.65 3.33 -24.73
C GLY A 1041 8.07 1.94 -24.48
N LYS A 1042 6.73 1.84 -24.36
CA LYS A 1042 6.02 0.56 -24.31
C LYS A 1042 5.87 0.01 -25.74
N ARG A 1043 5.85 -1.32 -25.86
CA ARG A 1043 5.66 -1.99 -27.15
C ARG A 1043 4.19 -1.88 -27.58
N LEU A 1044 3.95 -1.52 -28.84
CA LEU A 1044 2.63 -1.58 -29.49
C LEU A 1044 2.63 -2.71 -30.53
N GLN A 1045 1.50 -3.39 -30.65
CA GLN A 1045 1.25 -4.44 -31.63
C GLN A 1045 -0.08 -4.15 -32.34
N GLU A 1046 -0.28 -4.70 -33.53
CA GLU A 1046 -1.48 -4.49 -34.35
C GLU A 1046 -2.77 -4.96 -33.67
N ASP A 1047 -2.68 -6.02 -32.88
CA ASP A 1047 -3.81 -6.62 -32.14
C ASP A 1047 -4.20 -5.86 -30.87
N HIS A 1048 -3.46 -4.78 -30.53
CA HIS A 1048 -3.73 -3.99 -29.34
C HIS A 1048 -5.15 -3.40 -29.38
N ILE A 1049 -5.80 -3.31 -28.22
CA ILE A 1049 -7.21 -2.88 -28.09
C ILE A 1049 -7.49 -1.50 -28.72
N PHE A 1050 -6.45 -0.68 -28.86
CA PHE A 1050 -6.52 0.65 -29.47
C PHE A 1050 -6.90 0.58 -30.97
N PHE A 1051 -6.45 -0.46 -31.68
CA PHE A 1051 -6.56 -0.59 -33.13
C PHE A 1051 -7.65 -1.58 -33.57
N LYS A 1052 -8.37 -2.21 -32.63
CA LYS A 1052 -9.53 -3.05 -32.99
C LYS A 1052 -10.59 -2.21 -33.70
N GLN A 1053 -11.38 -2.77 -34.61
CA GLN A 1053 -12.51 -2.02 -35.19
C GLN A 1053 -13.59 -1.83 -34.13
N ALA A 1054 -14.13 -0.61 -34.00
CA ALA A 1054 -15.35 -0.41 -33.21
C ALA A 1054 -16.51 -1.04 -33.99
N GLU A 1055 -17.21 -2.01 -33.39
CA GLU A 1055 -18.46 -2.51 -33.95
C GLU A 1055 -19.46 -1.34 -34.02
N HIS A 1056 -19.60 -0.74 -35.20
CA HIS A 1056 -20.68 0.21 -35.46
C HIS A 1056 -22.00 -0.57 -35.39
N VAL A 1057 -22.72 -0.44 -34.28
CA VAL A 1057 -24.15 -0.73 -34.27
C VAL A 1057 -24.79 0.29 -35.20
N SER A 1058 -25.10 -0.14 -36.42
CA SER A 1058 -25.86 0.63 -37.39
C SER A 1058 -27.27 0.83 -36.83
N ILE A 1059 -27.50 1.98 -36.19
CA ILE A 1059 -28.87 2.45 -35.95
C ILE A 1059 -29.36 2.95 -37.31
N GLU A 1060 -30.18 2.14 -37.97
CA GLU A 1060 -30.96 2.57 -39.13
C GLU A 1060 -31.81 3.78 -38.71
N TYR A 1061 -31.44 4.96 -39.19
CA TYR A 1061 -32.29 6.14 -39.14
C TYR A 1061 -33.49 5.89 -40.05
N ASN A 1062 -34.61 5.44 -39.48
CA ASN A 1062 -35.89 5.57 -40.14
C ASN A 1062 -36.31 7.03 -40.11
N ASP A 1063 -36.34 7.64 -41.29
CA ASP A 1063 -36.96 8.93 -41.59
C ASP A 1063 -38.42 8.93 -41.09
N THR A 1064 -38.68 9.61 -39.96
CA THR A 1064 -39.98 10.23 -39.60
C THR A 1064 -39.85 10.98 -38.27
N MET A 1065 -39.13 12.11 -38.27
CA MET A 1065 -39.26 13.11 -37.20
C MET A 1065 -40.37 14.09 -37.59
N ALA A 1066 -41.49 14.03 -36.85
CA ALA A 1066 -42.50 15.09 -36.86
C ALA A 1066 -41.96 16.33 -36.12
N PRO A 1067 -42.21 17.56 -36.61
CA PRO A 1067 -41.65 18.77 -36.01
C PRO A 1067 -42.39 19.16 -34.72
N LEU A 1068 -41.66 19.29 -33.62
CA LEU A 1068 -42.14 19.98 -32.42
C LEU A 1068 -42.04 21.50 -32.62
N PRO A 1069 -43.05 22.29 -32.23
CA PRO A 1069 -43.13 23.71 -32.58
C PRO A 1069 -42.22 24.58 -31.72
N ILE A 1070 -41.53 25.50 -32.41
CA ILE A 1070 -40.76 26.61 -31.85
C ILE A 1070 -41.74 27.65 -31.29
N SER A 1071 -41.72 27.90 -29.98
CA SER A 1071 -42.37 29.05 -29.36
C SER A 1071 -41.35 30.18 -29.15
N VAL A 1072 -41.57 31.29 -29.85
CA VAL A 1072 -40.85 32.57 -29.76
C VAL A 1072 -41.16 33.24 -28.41
N PRO A 1073 -40.19 33.85 -27.71
CA PRO A 1073 -40.45 34.55 -26.46
C PRO A 1073 -41.11 35.91 -26.74
N THR A 1074 -42.20 36.19 -26.03
CA THR A 1074 -42.85 37.51 -26.01
C THR A 1074 -42.49 38.24 -24.72
N ASP A 1075 -42.20 39.51 -24.89
CA ASP A 1075 -41.71 40.48 -23.91
C ASP A 1075 -42.87 41.14 -23.13
N ARG A 1076 -42.57 41.55 -21.88
CA ARG A 1076 -43.25 42.56 -20.99
C ARG A 1076 -44.36 42.14 -20.00
N HIS A 1077 -44.02 42.15 -18.71
CA HIS A 1077 -44.37 43.19 -17.69
C HIS A 1077 -43.94 42.67 -16.28
N GLU A 1078 -42.91 43.24 -15.63
CA GLU A 1078 -42.95 44.27 -14.57
C GLU A 1078 -43.80 43.90 -13.32
N HIS A 1079 -43.17 43.43 -12.23
CA HIS A 1079 -42.81 44.23 -11.04
C HIS A 1079 -42.41 43.37 -9.80
N GLN A 1080 -41.23 43.71 -9.25
CA GLN A 1080 -40.83 43.89 -7.84
C GLN A 1080 -40.61 42.73 -6.84
N ASP A 1081 -39.42 42.88 -6.23
CA ASP A 1081 -38.95 42.65 -4.86
C ASP A 1081 -38.07 41.43 -4.48
N ASP A 1082 -36.90 41.87 -3.99
CA ASP A 1082 -35.99 41.39 -2.95
C ASP A 1082 -35.14 40.14 -3.17
N GLY A 1083 -33.83 40.37 -3.11
CA GLY A 1083 -32.79 39.37 -3.23
C GLY A 1083 -32.45 38.68 -1.92
N GLU A 1084 -31.78 37.55 -2.05
CA GLU A 1084 -30.84 37.02 -1.07
C GLU A 1084 -29.93 36.00 -1.76
N ASP A 1085 -28.63 36.14 -1.52
CA ASP A 1085 -27.57 35.25 -1.96
C ASP A 1085 -27.71 33.87 -1.29
N GLY A 1086 -27.84 32.82 -2.09
CA GLY A 1086 -27.75 31.42 -1.64
C GLY A 1086 -26.30 30.99 -1.52
N VAL A 1087 -25.75 31.06 -0.30
CA VAL A 1087 -24.47 30.47 0.09
C VAL A 1087 -24.71 29.01 0.48
N ASP A 1088 -23.94 28.11 -0.14
CA ASP A 1088 -23.89 26.68 0.20
C ASP A 1088 -23.35 26.49 1.63
N ASP A 1089 -24.26 26.17 2.56
CA ASP A 1089 -23.99 25.58 3.86
C ASP A 1089 -24.33 24.10 3.81
N MET A 1090 -23.34 23.23 4.05
CA MET A 1090 -23.56 21.91 4.63
C MET A 1090 -22.32 21.49 5.42
N GLY A 1091 -22.26 21.93 6.68
CA GLY A 1091 -21.37 21.41 7.71
C GLY A 1091 -22.12 20.77 8.89
N ALA A 1092 -21.62 19.60 9.30
CA ALA A 1092 -21.52 19.10 10.68
C ALA A 1092 -22.77 18.60 11.45
N ASN A 1093 -22.65 17.36 11.93
CA ASN A 1093 -23.26 16.91 13.18
C ASN A 1093 -22.19 16.99 14.29
N GLU A 1094 -22.34 17.94 15.23
CA GLU A 1094 -21.72 17.90 16.55
C GLU A 1094 -22.80 17.96 17.64
N ALA A 1095 -22.56 17.27 18.76
CA ALA A 1095 -23.30 17.46 20.00
C ALA A 1095 -22.33 17.82 21.13
N CYS A 1096 -22.29 19.13 21.44
CA CYS A 1096 -22.18 19.82 22.75
C CYS A 1096 -21.10 19.39 23.78
N THR A 1097 -20.21 20.31 24.18
CA THR A 1097 -20.47 21.37 25.21
C THR A 1097 -19.26 22.32 25.43
N ASP A 1098 -19.59 23.62 25.51
CA ASP A 1098 -19.05 24.74 26.32
C ASP A 1098 -17.63 25.31 26.14
N SER A 1099 -17.57 26.35 25.31
CA SER A 1099 -17.11 27.74 25.54
C SER A 1099 -15.78 28.05 26.25
N SER A 1100 -14.86 28.67 25.51
CA SER A 1100 -14.25 29.95 25.88
C SER A 1100 -13.70 30.64 24.62
N ASP A 1101 -14.26 31.79 24.26
CA ASP A 1101 -13.81 32.66 23.18
C ASP A 1101 -12.44 33.26 23.50
N ASP A 1102 -11.48 33.08 22.59
CA ASP A 1102 -10.24 33.89 22.52
C ASP A 1102 -10.23 34.61 21.17
N GLU A 1103 -10.35 35.94 21.21
CA GLU A 1103 -10.20 36.85 20.07
C GLU A 1103 -8.77 36.74 19.49
N ILE A 1104 -8.67 36.54 18.17
CA ILE A 1104 -7.40 36.54 17.43
C ILE A 1104 -7.20 37.93 16.82
N GLU A 1105 -6.22 38.67 17.34
CA GLU A 1105 -5.70 39.90 16.73
C GLU A 1105 -4.86 39.57 15.48
N TYR A 1106 -5.17 40.23 14.36
CA TYR A 1106 -4.38 40.16 13.12
C TYR A 1106 -3.34 41.29 13.12
N ASP A 1107 -2.06 40.95 12.94
CA ASP A 1107 -0.96 41.91 12.80
C ASP A 1107 -0.79 42.29 11.31
N GLU A 1108 -1.05 43.56 10.98
CA GLU A 1108 -1.01 44.12 9.62
C GLU A 1108 0.40 44.55 9.15
N SER A 1109 1.49 44.01 9.71
CA SER A 1109 2.84 44.51 9.43
C SER A 1109 3.64 43.79 8.32
N GLU A 1110 3.01 43.08 7.38
CA GLU A 1110 3.71 42.45 6.23
C GLU A 1110 3.34 43.07 4.87
N TYR A 1111 3.14 44.39 4.80
CA TYR A 1111 3.15 45.12 3.54
C TYR A 1111 4.06 46.35 3.60
N GLY A 1112 5.21 46.25 2.92
CA GLY A 1112 6.15 47.34 2.63
C GLY A 1112 7.59 46.83 2.65
N SER A 1113 8.49 47.12 1.72
CA SER A 1113 8.50 48.10 0.64
C SER A 1113 9.68 47.76 -0.27
N THR A 1114 9.48 47.85 -1.58
CA THR A 1114 10.54 47.91 -2.58
C THR A 1114 11.35 49.19 -2.42
N SER A 1115 12.68 49.07 -2.29
CA SER A 1115 13.60 50.19 -2.52
C SER A 1115 14.79 49.72 -3.36
N SER A 1116 14.88 50.32 -4.54
CA SER A 1116 16.03 50.35 -5.45
C SER A 1116 17.24 51.06 -4.84
N SER A 1117 18.44 50.50 -5.03
CA SER A 1117 19.67 51.25 -5.40
C SER A 1117 20.86 50.29 -5.51
N ASP A 1118 21.55 50.41 -6.66
CA ASP A 1118 22.84 49.85 -7.12
C ASP A 1118 22.91 48.37 -7.58
#